data_AF-A0A7I9V1Z1-F1
#
_entry.id   AF-A0A7I9V1Z1-F1
#
_cell.length_a   1.000
_cell.length_b   1.000
_cell.length_c   1.000
_cell.angle_alpha   90.00
_cell.angle_beta   90.00
_cell.angle_gamma   90.00
#
_symmetry.space_group_name_H-M   'P 1'
#
loop_
_entity.id
_entity.type
_entity.pdbx_description
1 polymer ?
#
loop_
_entity_poly.entity_id
_entity_poly.type
_entity_poly.pdbx_seq_one_letter_code
_entity_poly.pdbx_strand_id
1 'polypeptide(L)'
;MTETPDLQRAAHIGAELRTIAERLAAVTAEFAAFSTSLAPAPPAAAGAPMPPPQAQPYPTLPAGYGPAAPGYRVAPPPPYPMAPQPVPHSPLPQPPLPQPPLPRPPSTPLSERLAQAAERGVIGKVLAAIGVGITLIGVVLLLVLAAQAGLLRPEIRLAGGILLAATLVGTGAFIGRRADKRSGAVALVATGIATGLFVVLAAAAIYDWLPTIPALVVGGLVAGGGLWFAHRWNSLALGLMVSIPVLVFAPIVTNGVNEILIAFLLVYAAATLWLQVGRDWSSLYAVNTAATTIPVVAAATTLVSMPTWFVALALVLNVVVAVGSALLLLPGSSTKDWLGLVSTASALPLLAAPLALTAPLEWIVPAVGAAVLAAAALVTTGRASIGYGPRATWIVAAAILSAFTALIAVDIAFAVPTALVAAIVIGTAALAAGDLRRVLLTVASLCALGGLQALLADHGLEQLVAPSDLGTAVRVSILLGVIAGIIATTVLTWAWAREFPRRDDWLWITGSLVNLWLVTQLCVAVAALVTDGSVHGFRTGHTVATLIWFACAAAALLWSRRLDGPTRSVSLAAGLALITGAVAKLFLFDLAALDGVFRVIAFLVAGILLLGLGVAYAQRLTTRDPAGPDEEPATAAPLGSGPIG
;
A
#
# COMPACT_ATOMS: atom_id res chain seq x y z
N MET A 1 -18.80 -54.27 38.51
CA MET A 1 -19.77 -53.18 38.32
C MET A 1 -19.02 -51.87 38.46
N THR A 2 -18.52 -51.36 37.33
CA THR A 2 -17.76 -50.10 37.25
C THR A 2 -18.17 -49.46 35.93
N GLU A 3 -19.23 -48.66 35.97
CA GLU A 3 -19.67 -47.84 34.84
C GLU A 3 -18.70 -46.67 34.64
N THR A 4 -18.57 -46.29 33.37
CA THR A 4 -17.46 -45.60 32.74
C THR A 4 -17.46 -44.06 32.90
N PRO A 5 -16.28 -43.41 32.93
CA PRO A 5 -16.11 -41.94 33.07
C PRO A 5 -16.73 -41.09 31.93
N ASP A 6 -17.08 -41.69 30.79
CA ASP A 6 -17.69 -40.98 29.65
C ASP A 6 -19.15 -40.57 29.90
N LEU A 7 -19.90 -41.30 30.73
CA LEU A 7 -21.26 -40.93 31.10
C LEU A 7 -21.30 -39.68 31.99
N GLN A 8 -20.30 -39.50 32.86
CA GLN A 8 -20.17 -38.30 33.68
C GLN A 8 -19.81 -37.06 32.84
N ARG A 9 -18.95 -37.20 31.82
CA ARG A 9 -18.66 -36.11 30.88
C ARG A 9 -19.87 -35.73 30.03
N ALA A 10 -20.61 -36.71 29.52
CA ALA A 10 -21.82 -36.45 28.75
C ALA A 10 -22.90 -35.75 29.61
N ALA A 11 -23.05 -36.17 30.88
CA ALA A 11 -23.95 -35.51 31.82
C ALA A 11 -23.52 -34.07 32.15
N HIS A 12 -22.21 -33.83 32.28
CA HIS A 12 -21.67 -32.50 32.53
C HIS A 12 -21.88 -31.55 31.34
N ILE A 13 -21.58 -31.99 30.12
CA ILE A 13 -21.82 -31.21 28.90
C ILE A 13 -23.33 -30.95 28.70
N GLY A 14 -24.17 -31.94 29.00
CA GLY A 14 -25.63 -31.78 28.97
C GLY A 14 -26.15 -30.78 29.99
N ALA A 15 -25.52 -30.70 31.17
CA ALA A 15 -25.84 -29.69 32.18
C ALA A 15 -25.42 -28.28 31.73
N GLU A 16 -24.20 -28.13 31.19
CA GLU A 16 -23.73 -26.84 30.68
C GLU A 16 -24.60 -26.31 29.52
N LEU A 17 -24.98 -27.18 28.57
CA LEU A 17 -25.87 -26.81 27.47
C LEU A 17 -27.25 -26.38 27.98
N ARG A 18 -27.76 -27.00 29.05
CA ARG A 18 -29.03 -26.60 29.67
C ARG A 18 -28.91 -25.23 30.34
N THR A 19 -27.81 -24.97 31.05
CA THR A 19 -27.55 -23.66 31.65
C THR A 19 -27.37 -22.56 30.59
N ILE A 20 -26.74 -22.85 29.46
CA ILE A 20 -26.61 -21.93 28.33
C ILE A 20 -27.98 -21.65 27.71
N ALA A 21 -28.81 -22.68 27.52
CA ALA A 21 -30.17 -22.53 26.99
C ALA A 21 -31.06 -21.71 27.92
N GLU A 22 -30.97 -21.90 29.25
CA GLU A 22 -31.69 -21.11 30.25
C GLU A 22 -31.25 -19.64 30.25
N ARG A 23 -29.95 -19.37 30.13
CA ARG A 23 -29.42 -18.00 30.01
C ARG A 23 -29.87 -17.33 28.72
N LEU A 24 -29.85 -18.04 27.60
CA LEU A 24 -30.36 -17.53 26.32
C LEU A 24 -31.86 -17.24 26.42
N ALA A 25 -32.64 -18.13 27.02
CA ALA A 25 -34.07 -17.94 27.24
C ALA A 25 -34.34 -16.69 28.09
N ALA A 26 -33.59 -16.50 29.18
CA ALA A 26 -33.68 -15.32 30.04
C ALA A 26 -33.34 -14.03 29.29
N VAL A 27 -32.28 -14.03 28.48
CA VAL A 27 -31.90 -12.87 27.64
C VAL A 27 -32.97 -12.57 26.60
N THR A 28 -33.57 -13.58 25.95
CA THR A 28 -34.70 -13.35 25.04
C THR A 28 -35.94 -12.84 25.78
N ALA A 29 -36.18 -13.27 27.02
CA ALA A 29 -37.31 -12.78 27.82
C ALA A 29 -37.10 -11.33 28.27
N GLU A 30 -35.89 -10.94 28.66
CA GLU A 30 -35.53 -9.55 28.96
C GLU A 30 -35.63 -8.67 27.71
N PHE A 31 -35.16 -9.16 26.56
CA PHE A 31 -35.25 -8.43 25.30
C PHE A 31 -36.72 -8.28 24.84
N ALA A 32 -37.54 -9.32 25.04
CA ALA A 32 -38.97 -9.24 24.79
C ALA A 32 -39.64 -8.23 25.72
N ALA A 33 -39.38 -8.27 27.03
CA ALA A 33 -39.91 -7.30 27.99
C ALA A 33 -39.49 -5.86 27.68
N PHE A 34 -38.24 -5.67 27.28
CA PHE A 34 -37.73 -4.37 26.82
C PHE A 34 -38.46 -3.90 25.56
N SER A 35 -38.71 -4.80 24.60
CA SER A 35 -39.48 -4.48 23.39
C SER A 35 -40.94 -4.10 23.70
N THR A 36 -41.56 -4.74 24.70
CA THR A 36 -42.91 -4.40 25.15
C THR A 36 -42.95 -3.06 25.87
N SER A 37 -41.88 -2.67 26.58
CA SER A 37 -41.76 -1.36 27.23
C SER A 37 -41.62 -0.20 26.24
N LEU A 38 -41.19 -0.50 25.00
CA LEU A 38 -41.04 0.46 23.90
C LEU A 38 -42.27 0.50 22.97
N ALA A 39 -43.27 -0.38 23.18
CA ALA A 39 -44.49 -0.37 22.40
C ALA A 39 -45.45 0.73 22.92
N PRO A 40 -45.96 1.64 22.06
CA PRO A 40 -46.92 2.64 22.48
C PRO A 40 -48.27 1.99 22.82
N ALA A 41 -48.94 2.50 23.85
CA ALA A 41 -50.25 2.01 24.30
C ALA A 41 -51.31 2.08 23.18
N PRO A 42 -52.24 1.10 23.09
CA PRO A 42 -53.22 1.05 22.01
C PRO A 42 -54.23 2.21 22.09
N PRO A 43 -54.80 2.64 20.95
CA PRO A 43 -55.72 3.78 20.91
C PRO A 43 -57.03 3.45 21.62
N ALA A 44 -57.44 4.29 22.57
CA ALA A 44 -58.79 4.28 23.09
C ALA A 44 -59.79 4.64 21.96
N ALA A 45 -60.87 3.88 21.88
CA ALA A 45 -61.95 4.06 20.92
C ALA A 45 -62.53 5.50 20.96
N ALA A 46 -62.91 5.97 19.77
CA ALA A 46 -63.48 7.29 19.53
C ALA A 46 -64.72 7.58 20.39
N GLY A 47 -64.76 8.79 20.96
CA GLY A 47 -65.93 9.35 21.62
C GLY A 47 -65.83 10.87 21.84
N ALA A 48 -66.58 11.61 21.00
CA ALA A 48 -67.05 13.00 21.13
C ALA A 48 -66.12 14.20 20.79
N PRO A 49 -66.68 15.32 20.24
CA PRO A 49 -65.92 16.44 19.67
C PRO A 49 -65.60 17.52 20.70
N MET A 50 -64.37 18.09 20.65
CA MET A 50 -63.96 19.28 21.42
C MET A 50 -63.63 20.47 20.48
N PRO A 51 -63.82 21.73 20.93
CA PRO A 51 -63.92 22.94 20.09
C PRO A 51 -62.55 23.54 19.69
N PRO A 52 -62.51 24.49 18.73
CA PRO A 52 -61.25 25.02 18.21
C PRO A 52 -60.46 25.88 19.24
N PRO A 53 -59.12 25.98 19.10
CA PRO A 53 -58.27 26.66 20.09
C PRO A 53 -58.39 28.20 20.02
N GLN A 54 -58.52 28.82 21.20
CA GLN A 54 -58.43 30.26 21.41
C GLN A 54 -56.95 30.72 21.40
N ALA A 55 -56.67 31.82 20.71
CA ALA A 55 -55.36 32.49 20.70
C ALA A 55 -55.08 33.19 22.03
N GLN A 56 -53.89 33.01 22.59
CA GLN A 56 -53.41 33.75 23.76
C GLN A 56 -52.82 35.12 23.37
N PRO A 57 -53.01 36.19 24.17
CA PRO A 57 -52.52 37.53 23.84
C PRO A 57 -51.06 37.75 24.27
N TYR A 58 -50.31 38.49 23.44
CA TYR A 58 -48.98 39.04 23.79
C TYR A 58 -49.11 40.29 24.70
N PRO A 59 -48.15 40.54 25.61
CA PRO A 59 -48.18 41.72 26.48
C PRO A 59 -47.73 43.01 25.76
N THR A 60 -48.48 44.10 25.98
CA THR A 60 -48.24 45.46 25.47
C THR A 60 -47.34 46.27 26.41
N LEU A 61 -46.39 47.04 25.86
CA LEU A 61 -45.61 48.06 26.57
C LEU A 61 -46.32 49.43 26.56
N PRO A 62 -46.15 50.31 27.58
CA PRO A 62 -46.95 51.52 27.75
C PRO A 62 -46.40 52.74 27.01
N ALA A 63 -47.32 53.60 26.56
CA ALA A 63 -47.06 54.92 25.99
C ALA A 63 -46.80 55.98 27.08
N GLY A 64 -45.74 56.78 26.92
CA GLY A 64 -45.42 57.94 27.76
C GLY A 64 -45.57 59.26 26.99
N TYR A 65 -46.04 60.30 27.68
CA TYR A 65 -46.46 61.62 27.18
C TYR A 65 -45.37 62.72 27.36
N GLY A 66 -45.07 63.49 26.30
CA GLY A 66 -44.60 64.91 26.24
C GLY A 66 -43.20 65.32 26.80
N PRO A 67 -42.65 66.53 26.48
CA PRO A 67 -43.20 67.70 25.75
C PRO A 67 -42.31 68.34 24.63
N ALA A 68 -42.84 69.42 24.00
CA ALA A 68 -42.37 70.26 22.87
C ALA A 68 -41.01 71.02 23.07
N ALA A 69 -40.26 71.64 22.12
CA ALA A 69 -40.46 72.33 20.81
C ALA A 69 -39.04 72.56 20.15
N PRO A 70 -38.75 73.46 19.17
CA PRO A 70 -39.45 73.94 17.96
C PRO A 70 -38.61 73.88 16.64
N GLY A 71 -39.31 73.85 15.49
CA GLY A 71 -39.04 74.62 14.26
C GLY A 71 -37.71 74.52 13.48
N TYR A 72 -37.72 73.81 12.35
CA TYR A 72 -36.97 74.19 11.14
C TYR A 72 -37.80 73.88 9.88
N ARG A 73 -37.93 74.86 8.98
CA ARG A 73 -38.47 74.71 7.60
C ARG A 73 -37.30 74.44 6.65
N VAL A 74 -37.38 73.44 5.78
CA VAL A 74 -36.60 73.38 4.52
C VAL A 74 -37.41 72.73 3.38
N ALA A 75 -37.27 73.35 2.21
CA ALA A 75 -37.86 73.28 0.86
C ALA A 75 -38.37 71.94 0.23
N PRO A 76 -39.24 72.02 -0.80
CA PRO A 76 -39.64 70.87 -1.63
C PRO A 76 -38.57 70.52 -2.69
N PRO A 77 -38.42 69.23 -3.08
CA PRO A 77 -37.48 68.83 -4.11
C PRO A 77 -37.99 69.16 -5.55
N PRO A 78 -37.08 69.46 -6.50
CA PRO A 78 -37.41 69.87 -7.88
C PRO A 78 -37.74 68.69 -8.83
N PRO A 79 -38.27 68.98 -10.05
CA PRO A 79 -38.73 67.96 -11.01
C PRO A 79 -37.57 67.27 -11.74
N TYR A 80 -37.77 65.98 -12.03
CA TYR A 80 -36.81 65.04 -12.62
C TYR A 80 -36.21 65.48 -13.98
N PRO A 81 -34.88 65.39 -14.18
CA PRO A 81 -34.27 65.37 -15.51
C PRO A 81 -34.37 63.97 -16.12
N MET A 82 -34.81 63.90 -17.37
CA MET A 82 -34.85 62.68 -18.18
C MET A 82 -33.43 62.20 -18.47
N ALA A 83 -33.05 61.01 -17.99
CA ALA A 83 -31.76 60.37 -18.24
C ALA A 83 -31.82 59.35 -19.40
N PRO A 84 -30.70 59.09 -20.12
CA PRO A 84 -30.69 58.45 -21.43
C PRO A 84 -30.94 56.93 -21.38
N GLN A 85 -31.51 56.38 -22.46
CA GLN A 85 -31.73 54.94 -22.64
C GLN A 85 -30.41 54.14 -22.54
N PRO A 86 -30.32 53.11 -21.67
CA PRO A 86 -29.17 52.23 -21.63
C PRO A 86 -29.23 51.16 -22.74
N VAL A 87 -28.12 51.05 -23.47
CA VAL A 87 -27.80 49.97 -24.42
C VAL A 87 -27.80 48.60 -23.71
N PRO A 88 -28.23 47.49 -24.34
CA PRO A 88 -28.28 46.18 -23.67
C PRO A 88 -26.87 45.71 -23.31
N HIS A 89 -26.60 45.54 -22.02
CA HIS A 89 -25.36 44.95 -21.53
C HIS A 89 -25.50 43.43 -21.51
N SER A 90 -24.66 42.71 -22.24
CA SER A 90 -24.47 41.28 -22.11
C SER A 90 -23.97 40.96 -20.69
N PRO A 91 -24.60 40.06 -19.92
CA PRO A 91 -24.14 39.78 -18.56
C PRO A 91 -22.82 39.02 -18.61
N LEU A 92 -21.79 39.56 -17.94
CA LEU A 92 -20.54 38.87 -17.64
C LEU A 92 -20.84 37.60 -16.79
N PRO A 93 -20.09 36.49 -16.97
CA PRO A 93 -20.24 35.30 -16.13
C PRO A 93 -19.93 35.65 -14.67
N GLN A 94 -20.94 35.58 -13.81
CA GLN A 94 -20.73 35.71 -12.37
C GLN A 94 -19.97 34.47 -11.84
N PRO A 95 -18.97 34.65 -10.95
CA PRO A 95 -18.38 33.54 -10.22
C PRO A 95 -19.47 32.80 -9.41
N PRO A 96 -19.46 31.47 -9.32
CA PRO A 96 -20.44 30.74 -8.53
C PRO A 96 -20.32 31.17 -7.06
N LEU A 97 -21.41 31.72 -6.51
CA LEU A 97 -21.53 31.91 -5.07
C LEU A 97 -21.37 30.54 -4.37
N PRO A 98 -20.61 30.44 -3.28
CA PRO A 98 -20.56 29.22 -2.47
C PRO A 98 -21.99 28.89 -2.00
N GLN A 99 -22.58 27.84 -2.56
CA GLN A 99 -23.86 27.36 -2.08
C GLN A 99 -23.66 26.84 -0.65
N PRO A 100 -24.50 27.25 0.32
CA PRO A 100 -24.48 26.63 1.63
C PRO A 100 -24.72 25.12 1.47
N PRO A 101 -24.01 24.25 2.24
CA PRO A 101 -24.22 22.82 2.15
C PRO A 101 -25.70 22.52 2.40
N LEU A 102 -26.36 21.87 1.43
CA LEU A 102 -27.71 21.35 1.63
C LEU A 102 -27.72 20.53 2.92
N PRO A 103 -28.67 20.75 3.85
CA PRO A 103 -28.83 19.89 5.01
C PRO A 103 -28.94 18.44 4.51
N ARG A 104 -28.00 17.59 4.92
CA ARG A 104 -28.11 16.16 4.65
C ARG A 104 -29.43 15.71 5.27
N PRO A 105 -30.31 15.00 4.52
CA PRO A 105 -31.53 14.48 5.10
C PRO A 105 -31.15 13.60 6.30
N PRO A 106 -31.88 13.68 7.42
CA PRO A 106 -31.62 12.81 8.57
C PRO A 106 -31.65 11.35 8.09
N SER A 107 -30.65 10.57 8.49
CA SER A 107 -30.62 9.14 8.19
C SER A 107 -31.88 8.51 8.77
N THR A 108 -32.77 8.04 7.90
CA THR A 108 -33.97 7.32 8.33
C THR A 108 -33.54 6.10 9.15
N PRO A 109 -34.07 5.93 10.38
CA PRO A 109 -33.73 4.79 11.21
C PRO A 109 -34.13 3.48 10.50
N LEU A 110 -33.38 2.39 10.75
CA LEU A 110 -33.61 1.08 10.13
C LEU A 110 -35.06 0.59 10.29
N SER A 111 -35.72 0.97 11.38
CA SER A 111 -37.12 0.67 11.67
C SER A 111 -38.09 1.30 10.67
N GLU A 112 -37.89 2.54 10.26
CA GLU A 112 -38.73 3.21 9.25
C GLU A 112 -38.50 2.62 7.85
N ARG A 113 -37.26 2.26 7.53
CA ARG A 113 -36.93 1.56 6.28
C ARG A 113 -37.54 0.16 6.22
N LEU A 114 -37.55 -0.56 7.34
CA LEU A 114 -38.17 -1.88 7.48
C LEU A 114 -39.70 -1.79 7.45
N ALA A 115 -40.30 -0.79 8.08
CA ALA A 115 -41.75 -0.55 8.05
C ALA A 115 -42.23 -0.18 6.63
N GLN A 116 -41.55 0.75 5.96
CA GLN A 116 -41.87 1.11 4.57
C GLN A 116 -41.57 -0.04 3.58
N ALA A 117 -40.60 -0.91 3.87
CA ALA A 117 -40.37 -2.12 3.09
C ALA A 117 -41.47 -3.16 3.31
N ALA A 118 -41.93 -3.37 4.54
CA ALA A 118 -43.02 -4.26 4.89
C ALA A 118 -44.34 -3.86 4.20
N GLU A 119 -44.67 -2.55 4.19
CA GLU A 119 -45.84 -2.00 3.50
C GLU A 119 -45.77 -2.11 1.97
N ARG A 120 -44.56 -2.13 1.38
CA ARG A 120 -44.32 -2.30 -0.07
C ARG A 120 -44.36 -3.76 -0.55
N GLY A 121 -44.96 -4.65 0.23
CA GLY A 121 -45.15 -6.06 -0.13
C GLY A 121 -43.89 -6.92 0.00
N VAL A 122 -42.89 -6.49 0.79
CA VAL A 122 -41.69 -7.30 1.05
C VAL A 122 -42.03 -8.55 1.87
N ILE A 123 -43.02 -8.50 2.78
CA ILE A 123 -43.47 -9.69 3.52
C ILE A 123 -44.01 -10.76 2.56
N GLY A 124 -44.81 -10.36 1.56
CA GLY A 124 -45.30 -11.26 0.52
C GLY A 124 -44.20 -11.83 -0.36
N LYS A 125 -43.19 -11.02 -0.71
CA LYS A 125 -42.01 -11.47 -1.46
C LYS A 125 -41.12 -12.41 -0.64
N VAL A 126 -41.00 -12.19 0.66
CA VAL A 126 -40.24 -13.05 1.58
C VAL A 126 -40.97 -14.37 1.82
N LEU A 127 -42.29 -14.37 2.07
CA LEU A 127 -43.07 -15.61 2.15
C LEU A 127 -43.03 -16.39 0.83
N ALA A 128 -43.14 -15.70 -0.32
CA ALA A 128 -43.01 -16.33 -1.63
C ALA A 128 -41.60 -16.90 -1.83
N ALA A 129 -40.55 -16.17 -1.44
CA ALA A 129 -39.17 -16.66 -1.52
C ALA A 129 -38.94 -17.88 -0.62
N ILE A 130 -39.50 -17.90 0.60
CA ILE A 130 -39.43 -19.05 1.53
C ILE A 130 -40.19 -20.24 0.94
N GLY A 131 -41.41 -20.03 0.42
CA GLY A 131 -42.20 -21.07 -0.23
C GLY A 131 -41.50 -21.65 -1.46
N VAL A 132 -40.90 -20.80 -2.30
CA VAL A 132 -40.05 -21.23 -3.43
C VAL A 132 -38.83 -22.00 -2.93
N GLY A 133 -38.19 -21.57 -1.85
CA GLY A 133 -37.06 -22.27 -1.24
C GLY A 133 -37.42 -23.67 -0.76
N ILE A 134 -38.51 -23.81 0.01
CA ILE A 134 -38.98 -25.09 0.54
C ILE A 134 -39.40 -26.04 -0.59
N THR A 135 -40.13 -25.53 -1.60
CA THR A 135 -40.52 -26.34 -2.75
C THR A 135 -39.33 -26.77 -3.59
N LEU A 136 -38.33 -25.90 -3.79
CA LEU A 136 -37.09 -26.25 -4.49
C LEU A 136 -36.32 -27.34 -3.74
N ILE A 137 -36.21 -27.25 -2.42
CA ILE A 137 -35.61 -28.29 -1.57
C ILE A 137 -36.38 -29.62 -1.74
N GLY A 138 -37.71 -29.57 -1.67
CA GLY A 138 -38.55 -30.75 -1.90
C GLY A 138 -38.32 -31.38 -3.27
N VAL A 139 -38.23 -30.58 -4.33
CA VAL A 139 -37.93 -31.05 -5.70
C VAL A 139 -36.55 -31.69 -5.77
N VAL A 140 -35.52 -31.08 -5.17
CA VAL A 140 -34.16 -31.65 -5.12
C VAL A 140 -34.17 -32.98 -4.38
N LEU A 141 -34.82 -33.07 -3.22
CA LEU A 141 -34.94 -34.31 -2.45
C LEU A 141 -35.68 -35.40 -3.23
N LEU A 142 -36.76 -35.06 -3.95
CA LEU A 142 -37.46 -36.00 -4.83
C LEU A 142 -36.58 -36.47 -5.99
N LEU A 143 -35.78 -35.58 -6.60
CA LEU A 143 -34.84 -35.94 -7.65
C LEU A 143 -33.73 -36.86 -7.14
N VAL A 144 -33.21 -36.61 -5.93
CA VAL A 144 -32.24 -37.49 -5.25
C VAL A 144 -32.87 -38.84 -4.94
N LEU A 145 -34.12 -38.87 -4.46
CA LEU A 145 -34.83 -40.11 -4.17
C LEU A 145 -35.11 -40.92 -5.44
N ALA A 146 -35.59 -40.27 -6.50
CA ALA A 146 -35.80 -40.90 -7.81
C ALA A 146 -34.47 -41.39 -8.44
N ALA A 147 -33.38 -40.69 -8.14
CA ALA A 147 -32.04 -41.10 -8.50
C ALA A 147 -31.59 -42.37 -7.76
N GLN A 148 -31.83 -42.43 -6.44
CA GLN A 148 -31.52 -43.60 -5.61
C GLN A 148 -32.40 -44.80 -5.93
N ALA A 149 -33.67 -44.56 -6.28
CA ALA A 149 -34.62 -45.59 -6.73
C ALA A 149 -34.33 -46.13 -8.13
N GLY A 150 -33.29 -45.64 -8.82
CA GLY A 150 -32.94 -46.03 -10.19
C GLY A 150 -33.91 -45.53 -11.27
N LEU A 151 -34.93 -44.76 -10.89
CA LEU A 151 -35.96 -44.23 -11.79
C LEU A 151 -35.38 -43.21 -12.79
N LEU A 152 -34.39 -42.44 -12.34
CA LEU A 152 -33.60 -41.54 -13.18
C LEU A 152 -32.24 -42.17 -13.42
N ARG A 153 -32.06 -42.91 -14.52
CA ARG A 153 -30.73 -43.41 -14.90
C ARG A 153 -29.74 -42.26 -15.17
N PRO A 154 -28.42 -42.43 -14.94
CA PRO A 154 -27.41 -41.39 -15.17
C PRO A 154 -27.52 -40.71 -16.54
N GLU A 155 -27.81 -41.48 -17.59
CA GLU A 155 -27.93 -40.99 -18.98
C GLU A 155 -29.09 -40.00 -19.11
N ILE A 156 -30.23 -40.30 -18.47
CA ILE A 156 -31.44 -39.48 -18.50
C ILE A 156 -31.21 -38.17 -17.73
N ARG A 157 -30.50 -38.23 -16.60
CA ARG A 157 -30.14 -37.02 -15.83
C ARG A 157 -29.24 -36.10 -16.65
N LEU A 158 -28.24 -36.67 -17.32
CA LEU A 158 -27.30 -35.92 -18.14
C LEU A 158 -28.01 -35.31 -19.35
N ALA A 159 -28.81 -36.09 -20.08
CA ALA A 159 -29.60 -35.61 -21.21
C ALA A 159 -30.62 -34.53 -20.80
N GLY A 160 -31.32 -34.72 -19.69
CA GLY A 160 -32.25 -33.74 -19.13
C GLY A 160 -31.55 -32.45 -18.72
N GLY A 161 -30.35 -32.54 -18.13
CA GLY A 161 -29.52 -31.38 -17.80
C GLY A 161 -29.06 -30.61 -19.04
N ILE A 162 -28.62 -31.30 -20.09
CA ILE A 162 -28.25 -30.69 -21.38
C ILE A 162 -29.45 -29.97 -21.99
N LEU A 163 -30.61 -30.63 -22.04
CA LEU A 163 -31.84 -30.05 -22.56
C LEU A 163 -32.25 -28.81 -21.76
N LEU A 164 -32.18 -28.88 -20.43
CA LEU A 164 -32.50 -27.76 -19.54
C LEU A 164 -31.54 -26.59 -19.77
N ALA A 165 -30.23 -26.84 -19.81
CA ALA A 165 -29.22 -25.84 -20.08
C ALA A 165 -29.47 -25.14 -21.43
N ALA A 166 -29.68 -25.92 -22.50
CA ALA A 166 -29.97 -25.41 -23.83
C ALA A 166 -31.28 -24.60 -23.87
N THR A 167 -32.31 -25.05 -23.15
CA THR A 167 -33.60 -24.36 -23.07
C THR A 167 -33.47 -23.02 -22.34
N LEU A 168 -32.76 -22.99 -21.21
CA LEU A 168 -32.52 -21.78 -20.43
C LEU A 168 -31.67 -20.76 -21.21
N VAL A 169 -30.57 -21.21 -21.83
CA VAL A 169 -29.74 -20.35 -22.67
C VAL A 169 -30.51 -19.87 -23.90
N GLY A 170 -31.27 -20.75 -24.56
CA GLY A 170 -32.06 -20.41 -25.75
C GLY A 170 -33.19 -19.41 -25.46
N THR A 171 -33.95 -19.63 -24.38
CA THR A 171 -35.00 -18.69 -23.93
C THR A 171 -34.40 -17.37 -23.46
N GLY A 172 -33.30 -17.40 -22.69
CA GLY A 172 -32.55 -16.20 -22.30
C GLY A 172 -32.04 -15.42 -23.52
N ALA A 173 -31.46 -16.11 -24.51
CA ALA A 173 -30.99 -15.49 -25.76
C ALA A 173 -32.14 -14.87 -26.57
N PHE A 174 -33.29 -15.56 -26.66
CA PHE A 174 -34.47 -15.06 -27.36
C PHE A 174 -35.05 -13.81 -26.69
N ILE A 175 -35.25 -13.85 -25.36
CA ILE A 175 -35.78 -12.72 -24.59
C ILE A 175 -34.79 -11.55 -24.58
N GLY A 176 -33.48 -11.83 -24.44
CA GLY A 176 -32.40 -10.86 -24.41
C GLY A 176 -32.15 -10.10 -25.72
N ARG A 177 -32.84 -10.47 -26.81
CA ARG A 177 -32.91 -9.67 -28.05
C ARG A 177 -33.49 -8.29 -27.77
N ARG A 178 -34.42 -8.17 -26.83
CA ARG A 178 -35.01 -6.89 -26.42
C ARG A 178 -34.25 -6.29 -25.24
N ALA A 179 -33.82 -5.04 -25.35
CA ALA A 179 -32.92 -4.40 -24.38
C ALA A 179 -33.55 -4.24 -22.98
N ASP A 180 -34.86 -3.98 -22.93
CA ASP A 180 -35.68 -3.85 -21.72
C ASP A 180 -35.74 -5.14 -20.88
N LYS A 181 -35.59 -6.31 -21.51
CA LYS A 181 -35.68 -7.62 -20.84
C LYS A 181 -34.33 -8.26 -20.52
N ARG A 182 -33.22 -7.56 -20.76
CA ARG A 182 -31.87 -8.11 -20.59
C ARG A 182 -31.52 -8.47 -19.15
N SER A 183 -32.10 -7.78 -18.16
CA SER A 183 -31.89 -8.12 -16.74
C SER A 183 -32.34 -9.55 -16.42
N GLY A 184 -33.54 -9.94 -16.87
CA GLY A 184 -34.05 -11.31 -16.72
C GLY A 184 -33.34 -12.32 -17.64
N ALA A 185 -32.96 -11.90 -18.85
CA ALA A 185 -32.22 -12.75 -19.78
C ALA A 185 -30.81 -13.11 -19.26
N VAL A 186 -30.13 -12.18 -18.58
CA VAL A 186 -28.83 -12.42 -17.94
C VAL A 186 -28.92 -13.54 -16.92
N ALA A 187 -29.96 -13.54 -16.08
CA ALA A 187 -30.18 -14.61 -15.11
C ALA A 187 -30.42 -15.96 -15.80
N LEU A 188 -31.30 -16.01 -16.80
CA LEU A 188 -31.58 -17.25 -17.56
C LEU A 188 -30.34 -17.82 -18.24
N VAL A 189 -29.54 -16.98 -18.92
CA VAL A 189 -28.30 -17.42 -19.56
C VAL A 189 -27.28 -17.86 -18.51
N ALA A 190 -27.07 -17.08 -17.44
CA ALA A 190 -26.14 -17.45 -16.36
C ALA A 190 -26.51 -18.81 -15.76
N THR A 191 -27.79 -19.03 -15.44
CA THR A 191 -28.28 -20.30 -14.92
C THR A 191 -28.08 -21.43 -15.93
N GLY A 192 -28.44 -21.23 -17.20
CA GLY A 192 -28.24 -22.25 -18.24
C GLY A 192 -26.77 -22.62 -18.46
N ILE A 193 -25.86 -21.64 -18.43
CA ILE A 193 -24.41 -21.89 -18.49
C ILE A 193 -23.91 -22.64 -17.25
N ALA A 194 -24.34 -22.24 -16.05
CA ALA A 194 -24.01 -22.96 -14.82
C ALA A 194 -24.54 -24.41 -14.85
N THR A 195 -25.78 -24.63 -15.31
CA THR A 195 -26.33 -25.98 -15.53
C THR A 195 -25.48 -26.77 -16.52
N GLY A 196 -25.05 -26.15 -17.63
CA GLY A 196 -24.16 -26.79 -18.60
C GLY A 196 -22.82 -27.18 -17.98
N LEU A 197 -22.20 -26.32 -17.17
CA LEU A 197 -20.97 -26.63 -16.44
C LEU A 197 -21.18 -27.77 -15.43
N PHE A 198 -22.31 -27.81 -14.72
CA PHE A 198 -22.65 -28.92 -13.82
C PHE A 198 -22.85 -30.25 -14.56
N VAL A 199 -23.41 -30.22 -15.77
CA VAL A 199 -23.52 -31.42 -16.61
C VAL A 199 -22.14 -31.95 -16.98
N VAL A 200 -21.24 -31.06 -17.45
CA VAL A 200 -19.87 -31.45 -17.78
C VAL A 200 -19.15 -31.97 -16.54
N LEU A 201 -19.35 -31.32 -15.39
CA LEU A 201 -18.78 -31.72 -14.11
C LEU A 201 -19.27 -33.12 -13.69
N ALA A 202 -20.57 -33.38 -13.81
CA ALA A 202 -21.14 -34.68 -13.48
C ALA A 202 -20.60 -35.78 -14.41
N ALA A 203 -20.50 -35.51 -15.72
CA ALA A 203 -19.94 -36.44 -16.68
C ALA A 203 -18.46 -36.77 -16.38
N ALA A 204 -17.69 -35.78 -15.93
CA ALA A 204 -16.24 -35.93 -15.73
C ALA A 204 -15.86 -36.46 -14.33
N ALA A 205 -16.52 -35.99 -13.27
CA ALA A 205 -16.11 -36.21 -11.89
C ALA A 205 -17.07 -37.10 -11.07
N ILE A 206 -18.29 -37.35 -11.57
CA ILE A 206 -19.26 -38.22 -10.88
C ILE A 206 -19.42 -39.55 -11.62
N TYR A 207 -19.53 -39.50 -12.95
CA TYR A 207 -19.76 -40.69 -13.78
C TYR A 207 -18.50 -41.22 -14.47
N ASP A 208 -17.39 -40.49 -14.44
CA ASP A 208 -16.13 -40.82 -15.11
C ASP A 208 -16.27 -41.13 -16.62
N TRP A 209 -17.32 -40.59 -17.27
CA TRP A 209 -17.61 -40.78 -18.69
C TRP A 209 -16.78 -39.87 -19.58
N LEU A 210 -16.28 -38.75 -19.05
CA LEU A 210 -15.56 -37.73 -19.80
C LEU A 210 -14.16 -37.51 -19.20
N PRO A 211 -13.07 -37.82 -19.94
CA PRO A 211 -11.72 -37.56 -19.45
C PRO A 211 -11.47 -36.07 -19.18
N THR A 212 -10.50 -35.77 -18.30
CA THR A 212 -10.19 -34.42 -17.80
C THR A 212 -9.99 -33.37 -18.90
N ILE A 213 -9.14 -33.65 -19.90
CA ILE A 213 -8.84 -32.67 -20.97
C ILE A 213 -10.09 -32.35 -21.80
N PRO A 214 -10.83 -33.34 -22.37
CA PRO A 214 -12.12 -33.10 -23.00
C PRO A 214 -13.12 -32.34 -22.11
N ALA A 215 -13.19 -32.66 -20.82
CA ALA A 215 -14.08 -31.98 -19.89
C ALA A 215 -13.75 -30.48 -19.74
N LEU A 216 -12.46 -30.12 -19.64
CA LEU A 216 -12.03 -28.72 -19.62
C LEU A 216 -12.29 -28.00 -20.94
N VAL A 217 -12.08 -28.67 -22.08
CA VAL A 217 -12.38 -28.10 -23.40
C VAL A 217 -13.88 -27.82 -23.55
N VAL A 218 -14.74 -28.80 -23.25
CA VAL A 218 -16.19 -28.64 -23.33
C VAL A 218 -16.68 -27.60 -22.33
N GLY A 219 -16.20 -27.63 -21.09
CA GLY A 219 -16.50 -26.61 -20.07
C GLY A 219 -16.06 -25.21 -20.51
N GLY A 220 -14.87 -25.08 -21.10
CA GLY A 220 -14.35 -23.84 -21.67
C GLY A 220 -15.18 -23.32 -22.84
N LEU A 221 -15.70 -24.20 -23.71
CA LEU A 221 -16.61 -23.82 -24.80
C LEU A 221 -17.97 -23.34 -24.27
N VAL A 222 -18.53 -24.03 -23.27
CA VAL A 222 -19.76 -23.61 -22.58
C VAL A 222 -19.56 -22.23 -21.94
N ALA A 223 -18.46 -22.04 -21.22
CA ALA A 223 -18.08 -20.75 -20.64
C ALA A 223 -17.91 -19.66 -21.72
N GLY A 224 -17.22 -19.98 -22.82
CA GLY A 224 -17.01 -19.10 -23.95
C GLY A 224 -18.33 -18.61 -24.57
N GLY A 225 -19.34 -19.48 -24.66
CA GLY A 225 -20.69 -19.09 -25.05
C GLY A 225 -21.33 -18.07 -24.10
N GLY A 226 -21.23 -18.31 -22.79
CA GLY A 226 -21.72 -17.37 -21.77
C GLY A 226 -21.00 -16.02 -21.80
N LEU A 227 -19.67 -16.04 -21.96
CA LEU A 227 -18.84 -14.85 -22.08
C LEU A 227 -19.10 -14.08 -23.38
N TRP A 228 -19.42 -14.77 -24.48
CA TRP A 228 -19.86 -14.13 -25.72
C TRP A 228 -21.17 -13.34 -25.53
N PHE A 229 -22.14 -13.89 -24.78
CA PHE A 229 -23.34 -13.14 -24.40
C PHE A 229 -23.01 -11.95 -23.48
N ALA A 230 -22.13 -12.15 -22.50
CA ALA A 230 -21.66 -11.08 -21.61
C ALA A 230 -21.05 -9.92 -22.42
N HIS A 231 -20.23 -10.23 -23.42
CA HIS A 231 -19.66 -9.26 -24.34
C HIS A 231 -20.73 -8.56 -25.17
N ARG A 232 -21.62 -9.33 -25.82
CA ARG A 232 -22.67 -8.80 -26.70
C ARG A 232 -23.65 -7.87 -25.97
N TRP A 233 -23.92 -8.13 -24.69
CA TRP A 233 -24.86 -7.38 -23.86
C TRP A 233 -24.20 -6.33 -22.95
N ASN A 234 -22.87 -6.26 -22.92
CA ASN A 234 -22.13 -5.41 -21.99
C ASN A 234 -22.49 -5.62 -20.52
N SER A 235 -22.51 -6.88 -20.08
CA SER A 235 -22.85 -7.24 -18.71
C SER A 235 -21.65 -7.81 -17.96
N LEU A 236 -21.01 -6.98 -17.13
CA LEU A 236 -19.97 -7.43 -16.19
C LEU A 236 -20.53 -8.50 -15.22
N ALA A 237 -21.78 -8.32 -14.77
CA ALA A 237 -22.44 -9.28 -13.89
C ALA A 237 -22.53 -10.67 -14.54
N LEU A 238 -22.94 -10.76 -15.81
CA LEU A 238 -22.97 -12.03 -16.53
C LEU A 238 -21.55 -12.61 -16.69
N GLY A 239 -20.56 -11.76 -17.03
CA GLY A 239 -19.17 -12.17 -17.13
C GLY A 239 -18.64 -12.80 -15.84
N LEU A 240 -18.92 -12.20 -14.68
CA LEU A 240 -18.55 -12.74 -13.37
C LEU A 240 -19.35 -14.01 -13.01
N MET A 241 -20.66 -14.02 -13.30
CA MET A 241 -21.53 -15.19 -13.08
C MET A 241 -21.15 -16.40 -13.93
N VAL A 242 -20.46 -16.20 -15.06
CA VAL A 242 -19.91 -17.29 -15.87
C VAL A 242 -18.50 -17.66 -15.42
N SER A 243 -17.64 -16.66 -15.18
CA SER A 243 -16.23 -16.89 -14.85
C SER A 243 -16.07 -17.59 -13.51
N ILE A 244 -16.71 -17.11 -12.44
CA ILE A 244 -16.54 -17.67 -11.10
C ILE A 244 -16.88 -19.17 -11.05
N PRO A 245 -18.02 -19.65 -11.62
CA PRO A 245 -18.27 -21.08 -11.70
C PRO A 245 -17.22 -21.87 -12.48
N VAL A 246 -16.64 -21.32 -13.56
CA VAL A 246 -15.56 -21.98 -14.32
C VAL A 246 -14.32 -22.16 -13.46
N LEU A 247 -13.99 -21.15 -12.66
CA LEU A 247 -12.87 -21.17 -11.72
C LEU A 247 -13.07 -22.23 -10.61
N VAL A 248 -14.31 -22.47 -10.18
CA VAL A 248 -14.64 -23.54 -9.21
C VAL A 248 -14.68 -24.92 -9.88
N PHE A 249 -15.22 -24.99 -11.10
CA PHE A 249 -15.33 -26.20 -11.91
C PHE A 249 -13.97 -26.82 -12.23
N ALA A 250 -13.01 -26.00 -12.69
CA ALA A 250 -11.71 -26.48 -13.18
C ALA A 250 -10.90 -27.31 -12.16
N PRO A 251 -10.68 -26.88 -10.90
CA PRO A 251 -9.95 -27.67 -9.92
C PRO A 251 -10.67 -28.97 -9.53
N ILE A 252 -12.01 -29.01 -9.58
CA ILE A 252 -12.77 -30.23 -9.28
C ILE A 252 -12.57 -31.26 -10.41
N VAL A 253 -12.66 -30.84 -11.67
CA VAL A 253 -12.46 -31.71 -12.84
C VAL A 253 -11.02 -32.24 -12.94
N THR A 254 -10.06 -31.46 -12.46
CA THR A 254 -8.64 -31.82 -12.47
C THR A 254 -8.19 -32.59 -11.22
N ASN A 255 -9.09 -32.86 -10.27
CA ASN A 255 -8.80 -33.52 -8.99
C ASN A 255 -7.74 -32.78 -8.15
N GLY A 256 -7.82 -31.44 -8.11
CA GLY A 256 -6.92 -30.57 -7.34
C GLY A 256 -6.06 -29.68 -8.21
N VAL A 257 -5.00 -29.12 -7.63
CA VAL A 257 -4.07 -28.23 -8.35
C VAL A 257 -3.01 -29.08 -9.05
N ASN A 258 -2.94 -29.05 -10.39
CA ASN A 258 -1.93 -29.75 -11.19
C ASN A 258 -1.52 -28.93 -12.43
N GLU A 259 -0.64 -29.47 -13.27
CA GLU A 259 -0.11 -28.79 -14.45
C GLU A 259 -1.23 -28.44 -15.44
N ILE A 260 -2.19 -29.35 -15.61
CA ILE A 260 -3.33 -29.18 -16.53
C ILE A 260 -4.20 -28.02 -16.06
N LEU A 261 -4.49 -27.91 -14.76
CA LEU A 261 -5.26 -26.80 -14.19
C LEU A 261 -4.57 -25.45 -14.43
N ILE A 262 -3.28 -25.35 -14.09
CA ILE A 262 -2.52 -24.10 -14.22
C ILE A 262 -2.45 -23.68 -15.68
N ALA A 263 -2.16 -24.61 -16.60
CA ALA A 263 -2.14 -24.36 -18.03
C ALA A 263 -3.51 -23.88 -18.55
N PHE A 264 -4.59 -24.56 -18.15
CA PHE A 264 -5.95 -24.18 -18.53
C PHE A 264 -6.31 -22.78 -18.04
N LEU A 265 -6.00 -22.43 -16.79
CA LEU A 265 -6.33 -21.11 -16.22
C LEU A 265 -5.51 -19.99 -16.84
N LEU A 266 -4.23 -20.21 -17.17
CA LEU A 266 -3.42 -19.24 -17.91
C LEU A 266 -3.96 -19.00 -19.32
N VAL A 267 -4.33 -20.07 -20.03
CA VAL A 267 -4.95 -19.98 -21.36
C VAL A 267 -6.31 -19.29 -21.27
N TYR A 268 -7.13 -19.61 -20.27
CA TYR A 268 -8.41 -18.96 -20.01
C TYR A 268 -8.27 -17.46 -19.74
N ALA A 269 -7.32 -17.07 -18.87
CA ALA A 269 -7.06 -15.65 -18.57
C ALA A 269 -6.62 -14.88 -19.82
N ALA A 270 -5.73 -15.46 -20.63
CA ALA A 270 -5.31 -14.87 -21.90
C ALA A 270 -6.46 -14.80 -22.93
N ALA A 271 -7.24 -15.87 -23.07
CA ALA A 271 -8.35 -15.97 -24.02
C ALA A 271 -9.52 -15.04 -23.67
N THR A 272 -9.68 -14.66 -22.40
CA THR A 272 -10.74 -13.74 -21.97
C THR A 272 -10.31 -12.27 -21.94
N LEU A 273 -9.05 -11.97 -22.30
CA LEU A 273 -8.52 -10.61 -22.34
C LEU A 273 -9.23 -9.74 -23.38
N TRP A 274 -9.45 -10.26 -24.60
CA TRP A 274 -10.08 -9.50 -25.69
C TRP A 274 -11.49 -8.99 -25.33
N LEU A 275 -12.20 -9.71 -24.45
CA LEU A 275 -13.54 -9.34 -23.98
C LEU A 275 -13.53 -8.05 -23.15
N GLN A 276 -12.41 -7.78 -22.48
CA GLN A 276 -12.23 -6.70 -21.51
C GLN A 276 -11.65 -5.42 -22.15
N VAL A 277 -10.97 -5.55 -23.30
CA VAL A 277 -10.34 -4.41 -23.99
C VAL A 277 -11.39 -3.36 -24.35
N GLY A 278 -11.13 -2.11 -23.95
CA GLY A 278 -12.02 -0.97 -24.16
C GLY A 278 -13.21 -0.89 -23.19
N ARG A 279 -13.20 -1.66 -22.09
CA ARG A 279 -14.28 -1.69 -21.09
C ARG A 279 -13.74 -1.66 -19.66
N ASP A 280 -14.50 -1.06 -18.76
CA ASP A 280 -14.21 -0.99 -17.33
C ASP A 280 -14.58 -2.29 -16.59
N TRP A 281 -14.01 -3.42 -17.00
CA TRP A 281 -14.27 -4.73 -16.40
C TRP A 281 -13.15 -5.14 -15.41
N SER A 282 -12.71 -4.19 -14.59
CA SER A 282 -11.55 -4.38 -13.70
C SER A 282 -11.74 -5.48 -12.64
N SER A 283 -12.97 -5.75 -12.22
CA SER A 283 -13.29 -6.89 -11.34
C SER A 283 -13.05 -8.23 -12.04
N LEU A 284 -13.36 -8.34 -13.34
CA LEU A 284 -13.12 -9.57 -14.10
C LEU A 284 -11.62 -9.83 -14.27
N TYR A 285 -10.85 -8.77 -14.54
CA TYR A 285 -9.40 -8.83 -14.57
C TYR A 285 -8.82 -9.33 -13.22
N ALA A 286 -9.33 -8.81 -12.10
CA ALA A 286 -8.92 -9.24 -10.77
C ALA A 286 -9.25 -10.72 -10.51
N VAL A 287 -10.45 -11.17 -10.90
CA VAL A 287 -10.85 -12.58 -10.80
C VAL A 287 -9.93 -13.48 -11.63
N ASN A 288 -9.62 -13.10 -12.88
CA ASN A 288 -8.71 -13.86 -13.73
C ASN A 288 -7.29 -13.92 -13.18
N THR A 289 -6.78 -12.79 -12.66
CA THR A 289 -5.43 -12.74 -12.06
C THR A 289 -5.36 -13.59 -10.79
N ALA A 290 -6.40 -13.57 -9.97
CA ALA A 290 -6.50 -14.45 -8.80
C ALA A 290 -6.57 -15.92 -9.22
N ALA A 291 -7.34 -16.23 -10.27
CA ALA A 291 -7.48 -17.59 -10.81
C ALA A 291 -6.14 -18.19 -11.22
N THR A 292 -5.27 -17.41 -11.88
CA THR A 292 -3.94 -17.89 -12.29
C THR A 292 -2.95 -17.87 -11.13
N THR A 293 -3.00 -16.86 -10.27
CA THR A 293 -2.00 -16.67 -9.21
C THR A 293 -2.16 -17.68 -8.08
N ILE A 294 -3.38 -18.00 -7.62
CA ILE A 294 -3.61 -18.87 -6.46
C ILE A 294 -3.02 -20.29 -6.68
N PRO A 295 -3.30 -20.99 -7.80
CA PRO A 295 -2.69 -22.30 -8.07
C PRO A 295 -1.17 -22.23 -8.24
N VAL A 296 -0.66 -21.14 -8.82
CA VAL A 296 0.79 -20.91 -8.99
C VAL A 296 1.47 -20.68 -7.64
N VAL A 297 0.83 -20.00 -6.67
CA VAL A 297 1.32 -19.95 -5.28
C VAL A 297 1.45 -21.36 -4.73
N ALA A 298 0.41 -22.19 -4.84
CA ALA A 298 0.44 -23.56 -4.30
C ALA A 298 1.58 -24.40 -4.91
N ALA A 299 1.86 -24.24 -6.20
CA ALA A 299 3.00 -24.86 -6.87
C ALA A 299 4.35 -24.30 -6.37
N ALA A 300 4.46 -22.98 -6.21
CA ALA A 300 5.70 -22.32 -5.79
C ALA A 300 6.05 -22.56 -4.30
N THR A 301 5.04 -22.75 -3.44
CA THR A 301 5.23 -23.05 -2.01
C THR A 301 5.28 -24.54 -1.71
N THR A 302 5.49 -25.39 -2.74
CA THR A 302 5.60 -26.86 -2.64
C THR A 302 4.43 -27.56 -1.93
N LEU A 303 3.26 -26.92 -1.87
CA LEU A 303 2.01 -27.54 -1.39
C LEU A 303 1.55 -28.65 -2.35
N VAL A 304 1.99 -28.57 -3.60
CA VAL A 304 1.81 -29.60 -4.61
C VAL A 304 3.14 -29.85 -5.33
N SER A 305 3.42 -31.12 -5.62
CA SER A 305 4.60 -31.52 -6.40
C SER A 305 4.34 -31.40 -7.90
N MET A 306 5.22 -30.69 -8.61
CA MET A 306 5.19 -30.54 -10.07
C MET A 306 6.63 -30.51 -10.60
N PRO A 307 6.86 -30.80 -11.89
CA PRO A 307 8.16 -30.65 -12.52
C PRO A 307 8.70 -29.21 -12.41
N THR A 308 9.97 -29.05 -12.04
CA THR A 308 10.63 -27.75 -11.84
C THR A 308 10.53 -26.83 -13.06
N TRP A 309 10.67 -27.38 -14.28
CA TRP A 309 10.55 -26.61 -15.52
C TRP A 309 9.15 -26.01 -15.69
N PHE A 310 8.11 -26.73 -15.25
CA PHE A 310 6.73 -26.29 -15.36
C PHE A 310 6.45 -25.17 -14.35
N VAL A 311 6.90 -25.32 -13.11
CA VAL A 311 6.77 -24.27 -12.07
C VAL A 311 7.47 -22.99 -12.52
N ALA A 312 8.70 -23.10 -13.03
CA ALA A 312 9.46 -21.96 -13.56
C ALA A 312 8.71 -21.25 -14.69
N LEU A 313 8.15 -22.01 -15.65
CA LEU A 313 7.36 -21.46 -16.75
C LEU A 313 6.07 -20.81 -16.26
N ALA A 314 5.34 -21.46 -15.36
CA ALA A 314 4.08 -20.98 -14.81
C ALA A 314 4.26 -19.66 -14.04
N LEU A 315 5.34 -19.55 -13.26
CA LEU A 315 5.72 -18.33 -12.54
C LEU A 315 5.91 -17.14 -13.48
N VAL A 316 6.68 -17.31 -14.55
CA VAL A 316 6.93 -16.25 -15.54
C VAL A 316 5.66 -15.91 -16.32
N LEU A 317 4.93 -16.92 -16.82
CA LEU A 317 3.71 -16.72 -17.58
C LEU A 317 2.61 -16.04 -16.76
N ASN A 318 2.51 -16.33 -15.46
CA ASN A 318 1.54 -15.67 -14.58
C ASN A 318 1.75 -14.14 -14.56
N VAL A 319 3.00 -13.71 -14.40
CA VAL A 319 3.35 -12.28 -14.40
C VAL A 319 3.17 -11.67 -15.79
N VAL A 320 3.62 -12.35 -16.85
CA VAL A 320 3.50 -11.86 -18.23
C VAL A 320 2.04 -11.68 -18.63
N VAL A 321 1.16 -12.65 -18.33
CA VAL A 321 -0.27 -12.57 -18.64
C VAL A 321 -0.93 -11.45 -17.85
N ALA A 322 -0.65 -11.32 -16.55
CA ALA A 322 -1.25 -10.28 -15.72
C ALA A 322 -0.80 -8.86 -16.14
N VAL A 323 0.52 -8.65 -16.28
CA VAL A 323 1.09 -7.35 -16.68
C VAL A 323 0.72 -7.00 -18.12
N GLY A 324 0.78 -7.97 -19.05
CA GLY A 324 0.36 -7.79 -20.44
C GLY A 324 -1.12 -7.44 -20.55
N SER A 325 -1.96 -8.09 -19.76
CA SER A 325 -3.39 -7.76 -19.65
C SER A 325 -3.59 -6.34 -19.10
N ALA A 326 -2.92 -5.98 -18.01
CA ALA A 326 -3.02 -4.64 -17.45
C ALA A 326 -2.59 -3.55 -18.45
N LEU A 327 -1.49 -3.74 -19.19
CA LEU A 327 -1.04 -2.80 -20.22
C LEU A 327 -2.09 -2.54 -21.30
N LEU A 328 -2.87 -3.56 -21.68
CA LEU A 328 -3.94 -3.45 -22.68
C LEU A 328 -5.23 -2.83 -22.11
N LEU A 329 -5.50 -3.01 -20.81
CA LEU A 329 -6.71 -2.52 -20.15
C LEU A 329 -6.57 -1.09 -19.59
N LEU A 330 -5.36 -0.68 -19.22
CA LEU A 330 -5.09 0.62 -18.59
C LEU A 330 -5.56 1.85 -19.39
N PRO A 331 -5.41 1.93 -20.73
CA PRO A 331 -5.79 3.13 -21.48
C PRO A 331 -7.28 3.47 -21.37
N GLY A 332 -8.14 2.45 -21.27
CA GLY A 332 -9.59 2.60 -21.20
C GLY A 332 -10.18 2.50 -19.79
N SER A 333 -9.35 2.28 -18.77
CA SER A 333 -9.81 1.98 -17.41
C SER A 333 -10.01 3.23 -16.55
N SER A 334 -11.13 3.30 -15.83
CA SER A 334 -11.36 4.26 -14.74
C SER A 334 -10.61 3.92 -13.44
N THR A 335 -10.19 2.68 -13.27
CA THR A 335 -9.56 2.15 -12.03
C THR A 335 -8.12 1.73 -12.28
N LYS A 336 -7.31 2.65 -12.81
CA LYS A 336 -5.93 2.37 -13.25
C LYS A 336 -5.05 1.84 -12.13
N ASP A 337 -5.06 2.49 -10.96
CA ASP A 337 -4.24 2.11 -9.81
C ASP A 337 -4.57 0.69 -9.31
N TRP A 338 -5.84 0.31 -9.36
CA TRP A 338 -6.29 -1.05 -9.04
C TRP A 338 -5.73 -2.09 -10.02
N LEU A 339 -5.73 -1.80 -11.33
CA LEU A 339 -5.13 -2.69 -12.33
C LEU A 339 -3.62 -2.85 -12.10
N GLY A 340 -2.92 -1.75 -11.80
CA GLY A 340 -1.51 -1.76 -11.43
C GLY A 340 -1.23 -2.66 -10.23
N LEU A 341 -1.97 -2.45 -9.13
CA LEU A 341 -1.83 -3.25 -7.92
C LEU A 341 -2.11 -4.75 -8.15
N VAL A 342 -3.21 -5.08 -8.83
CA VAL A 342 -3.57 -6.48 -9.12
C VAL A 342 -2.54 -7.14 -10.03
N SER A 343 -2.03 -6.45 -11.05
CA SER A 343 -0.93 -6.99 -11.88
C SER A 343 0.35 -7.22 -11.09
N THR A 344 0.71 -6.34 -10.14
CA THR A 344 1.86 -6.60 -9.26
C THR A 344 1.66 -7.78 -8.33
N ALA A 345 0.43 -8.02 -7.86
CA ALA A 345 0.13 -9.16 -6.99
C ALA A 345 0.38 -10.52 -7.67
N SER A 346 0.32 -10.58 -9.00
CA SER A 346 0.69 -11.78 -9.76
C SER A 346 2.15 -12.20 -9.61
N ALA A 347 3.01 -11.29 -9.15
CA ALA A 347 4.43 -11.53 -8.95
C ALA A 347 4.75 -12.10 -7.55
N LEU A 348 3.78 -12.14 -6.63
CA LEU A 348 3.97 -12.71 -5.28
C LEU A 348 4.52 -14.14 -5.26
N PRO A 349 4.06 -15.08 -6.12
CA PRO A 349 4.62 -16.43 -6.16
C PRO A 349 6.13 -16.47 -6.47
N LEU A 350 6.70 -15.45 -7.11
CA LEU A 350 8.14 -15.40 -7.41
C LEU A 350 8.99 -15.30 -6.14
N LEU A 351 8.44 -14.76 -5.04
CA LEU A 351 9.12 -14.73 -3.74
C LEU A 351 9.27 -16.14 -3.14
N ALA A 352 8.44 -17.10 -3.56
CA ALA A 352 8.53 -18.49 -3.17
C ALA A 352 9.41 -19.32 -4.13
N ALA A 353 10.01 -18.72 -5.16
CA ALA A 353 10.82 -19.45 -6.14
C ALA A 353 11.94 -20.32 -5.54
N PRO A 354 12.69 -19.90 -4.49
CA PRO A 354 13.72 -20.75 -3.86
C PRO A 354 13.17 -21.98 -3.13
N LEU A 355 11.87 -22.04 -2.85
CA LEU A 355 11.24 -23.19 -2.21
C LEU A 355 10.96 -24.31 -3.22
N ALA A 356 10.61 -23.96 -4.45
CA ALA A 356 10.21 -24.91 -5.50
C ALA A 356 11.24 -25.12 -6.62
N LEU A 357 12.20 -24.20 -6.77
CA LEU A 357 13.22 -24.23 -7.81
C LEU A 357 14.60 -24.41 -7.20
N THR A 358 15.51 -24.96 -7.99
CA THR A 358 16.93 -25.09 -7.65
C THR A 358 17.78 -24.19 -8.54
N ALA A 359 19.01 -23.91 -8.12
CA ALA A 359 19.99 -23.21 -8.95
C ALA A 359 20.10 -23.82 -10.37
N PRO A 360 20.11 -22.99 -11.43
CA PRO A 360 20.11 -21.52 -11.42
C PRO A 360 18.71 -20.89 -11.50
N LEU A 361 17.63 -21.68 -11.57
CA LEU A 361 16.27 -21.18 -11.82
C LEU A 361 15.70 -20.38 -10.65
N GLU A 362 16.12 -20.68 -9.42
CA GLU A 362 15.68 -20.00 -8.18
C GLU A 362 15.91 -18.48 -8.18
N TRP A 363 16.95 -17.99 -8.86
CA TRP A 363 17.22 -16.56 -9.02
C TRP A 363 16.93 -16.05 -10.44
N ILE A 364 17.06 -16.88 -11.50
CA ILE A 364 16.71 -16.46 -12.86
C ILE A 364 15.22 -16.12 -12.98
N VAL A 365 14.33 -16.93 -12.42
CA VAL A 365 12.88 -16.76 -12.59
C VAL A 365 12.37 -15.46 -11.93
N PRO A 366 12.71 -15.15 -10.66
CA PRO A 366 12.42 -13.84 -10.08
C PRO A 366 13.08 -12.67 -10.82
N ALA A 367 14.30 -12.83 -11.36
CA ALA A 367 14.96 -11.80 -12.18
C ALA A 367 14.13 -11.44 -13.42
N VAL A 368 13.62 -12.45 -14.13
CA VAL A 368 12.77 -12.26 -15.31
C VAL A 368 11.48 -11.56 -14.93
N GLY A 369 10.84 -11.94 -13.82
CA GLY A 369 9.65 -11.25 -13.31
C GLY A 369 9.90 -9.78 -12.96
N ALA A 370 11.04 -9.49 -12.30
CA ALA A 370 11.46 -8.12 -12.02
C ALA A 370 11.67 -7.32 -13.30
N ALA A 371 12.31 -7.91 -14.32
CA ALA A 371 12.55 -7.29 -15.61
C ALA A 371 11.23 -6.99 -16.36
N VAL A 372 10.24 -7.89 -16.32
CA VAL A 372 8.93 -7.67 -16.92
C VAL A 372 8.22 -6.47 -16.28
N LEU A 373 8.23 -6.38 -14.95
CA LEU A 373 7.63 -5.26 -14.21
C LEU A 373 8.37 -3.93 -14.47
N ALA A 374 9.71 -3.96 -14.46
CA ALA A 374 10.51 -2.78 -14.78
C ALA A 374 10.26 -2.31 -16.22
N ALA A 375 10.23 -3.23 -17.19
CA ALA A 375 9.93 -2.93 -18.58
C ALA A 375 8.53 -2.33 -18.74
N ALA A 376 7.53 -2.86 -18.03
CA ALA A 376 6.18 -2.29 -18.04
C ALA A 376 6.14 -0.86 -17.50
N ALA A 377 6.85 -0.56 -16.41
CA ALA A 377 6.97 0.80 -15.89
C ALA A 377 7.70 1.74 -16.87
N LEU A 378 8.80 1.29 -17.47
CA LEU A 378 9.62 2.11 -18.36
C LEU A 378 8.94 2.38 -19.70
N VAL A 379 8.41 1.36 -20.38
CA VAL A 379 7.73 1.46 -21.70
C VAL A 379 6.50 2.37 -21.65
N THR A 380 5.90 2.52 -20.46
CA THR A 380 4.71 3.34 -20.26
C THR A 380 5.02 4.77 -19.81
N THR A 381 6.30 5.11 -19.61
CA THR A 381 6.74 6.47 -19.31
C THR A 381 6.33 7.44 -20.43
N GLY A 382 5.81 8.61 -20.06
CA GLY A 382 5.37 9.63 -21.02
C GLY A 382 4.04 9.35 -21.72
N ARG A 383 3.41 8.18 -21.50
CA ARG A 383 2.07 7.89 -22.04
C ARG A 383 1.00 8.47 -21.13
N ALA A 384 0.39 9.59 -21.53
CA ALA A 384 -0.67 10.26 -20.74
C ALA A 384 -1.88 9.35 -20.43
N SER A 385 -2.13 8.32 -21.25
CA SER A 385 -3.18 7.34 -21.01
C SER A 385 -2.90 6.44 -19.80
N ILE A 386 -1.64 6.30 -19.37
CA ILE A 386 -1.21 5.46 -18.26
C ILE A 386 -0.79 6.36 -17.10
N GLY A 387 -1.57 6.31 -16.02
CA GLY A 387 -1.35 7.13 -14.84
C GLY A 387 -0.02 6.82 -14.14
N TYR A 388 0.34 7.66 -13.17
CA TYR A 388 1.51 7.45 -12.32
C TYR A 388 1.39 6.21 -11.44
N GLY A 389 0.21 5.95 -10.85
CA GLY A 389 0.01 4.88 -9.87
C GLY A 389 0.44 3.48 -10.34
N PRO A 390 0.00 2.98 -11.51
CA PRO A 390 0.41 1.66 -12.00
C PRO A 390 1.91 1.54 -12.23
N ARG A 391 2.53 2.58 -12.80
CA ARG A 391 3.98 2.63 -13.05
C ARG A 391 4.77 2.60 -11.75
N ALA A 392 4.30 3.34 -10.74
CA ALA A 392 4.86 3.32 -9.41
C ALA A 392 4.75 1.93 -8.76
N THR A 393 3.60 1.26 -8.86
CA THR A 393 3.45 -0.10 -8.31
C THR A 393 4.41 -1.10 -8.99
N TRP A 394 4.52 -1.06 -10.31
CA TRP A 394 5.40 -1.97 -11.06
C TRP A 394 6.87 -1.73 -10.75
N ILE A 395 7.33 -0.48 -10.71
CA ILE A 395 8.74 -0.20 -10.47
C ILE A 395 9.14 -0.54 -9.02
N VAL A 396 8.26 -0.35 -8.04
CA VAL A 396 8.49 -0.78 -6.66
C VAL A 396 8.61 -2.29 -6.57
N ALA A 397 7.65 -3.01 -7.17
CA ALA A 397 7.68 -4.48 -7.18
C ALA A 397 8.92 -5.01 -7.91
N ALA A 398 9.31 -4.38 -9.03
CA ALA A 398 10.53 -4.73 -9.76
C ALA A 398 11.79 -4.50 -8.92
N ALA A 399 11.90 -3.38 -8.22
CA ALA A 399 13.03 -3.07 -7.36
C ALA A 399 13.16 -4.04 -6.17
N ILE A 400 12.03 -4.38 -5.52
CA ILE A 400 11.98 -5.38 -4.45
C ILE A 400 12.40 -6.76 -4.96
N LEU A 401 11.83 -7.21 -6.09
CA LEU A 401 12.19 -8.50 -6.68
C LEU A 401 13.64 -8.55 -7.15
N SER A 402 14.19 -7.45 -7.67
CA SER A 402 15.59 -7.35 -8.07
C SER A 402 16.52 -7.49 -6.86
N ALA A 403 16.22 -6.81 -5.75
CA ALA A 403 16.97 -6.93 -4.51
C ALA A 403 16.88 -8.35 -3.91
N PHE A 404 15.68 -8.93 -3.90
CA PHE A 404 15.44 -10.31 -3.47
C PHE A 404 16.24 -11.31 -4.31
N THR A 405 16.20 -11.16 -5.63
CA THR A 405 16.95 -12.00 -6.57
C THR A 405 18.45 -11.94 -6.33
N ALA A 406 18.99 -10.74 -6.14
CA ALA A 406 20.41 -10.55 -5.88
C ALA A 406 20.84 -11.24 -4.57
N LEU A 407 20.00 -11.18 -3.53
CA LEU A 407 20.26 -11.84 -2.25
C LEU A 407 20.28 -13.37 -2.34
N ILE A 408 19.45 -13.96 -3.21
CA ILE A 408 19.45 -15.42 -3.43
C ILE A 408 20.63 -15.86 -4.29
N ALA A 409 21.00 -15.05 -5.29
CA ALA A 409 22.05 -15.39 -6.25
C ALA A 409 23.47 -15.39 -5.65
N VAL A 410 23.64 -14.82 -4.46
CA VAL A 410 24.93 -14.63 -3.80
C VAL A 410 24.99 -15.46 -2.52
N ASP A 411 26.20 -15.92 -2.15
CA ASP A 411 26.43 -16.59 -0.87
C ASP A 411 25.98 -15.71 0.31
N ILE A 412 25.39 -16.35 1.33
CA ILE A 412 24.83 -15.67 2.51
C ILE A 412 25.86 -14.77 3.22
N ALA A 413 27.15 -15.14 3.19
CA ALA A 413 28.22 -14.33 3.75
C ALA A 413 28.29 -12.94 3.12
N PHE A 414 27.84 -12.75 1.88
CA PHE A 414 27.84 -11.49 1.14
C PHE A 414 26.43 -10.87 0.99
N ALA A 415 25.45 -11.30 1.79
CA ALA A 415 24.10 -10.75 1.74
C ALA A 415 24.07 -9.24 2.09
N VAL A 416 24.82 -8.82 3.11
CA VAL A 416 24.93 -7.42 3.55
C VAL A 416 25.45 -6.49 2.43
N PRO A 417 26.65 -6.73 1.83
CA PRO A 417 27.11 -5.90 0.73
C PRO A 417 26.16 -5.94 -0.47
N THR A 418 25.52 -7.08 -0.75
CA THR A 418 24.56 -7.20 -1.86
C THR A 418 23.35 -6.29 -1.68
N ALA A 419 22.77 -6.22 -0.48
CA ALA A 419 21.66 -5.31 -0.17
C ALA A 419 22.04 -3.83 -0.35
N LEU A 420 23.26 -3.45 0.07
CA LEU A 420 23.77 -2.09 -0.07
C LEU A 420 24.10 -1.74 -1.52
N VAL A 421 24.65 -2.68 -2.29
CA VAL A 421 24.85 -2.51 -3.74
C VAL A 421 23.50 -2.36 -4.45
N ALA A 422 22.48 -3.13 -4.08
CA ALA A 422 21.13 -2.95 -4.61
C ALA A 422 20.60 -1.54 -4.34
N ALA A 423 20.82 -0.98 -3.14
CA ALA A 423 20.46 0.40 -2.83
C ALA A 423 21.19 1.42 -3.73
N ILE A 424 22.47 1.20 -4.03
CA ILE A 424 23.23 2.06 -4.96
C ILE A 424 22.62 1.98 -6.37
N VAL A 425 22.37 0.78 -6.88
CA VAL A 425 21.81 0.59 -8.23
C VAL A 425 20.42 1.22 -8.35
N ILE A 426 19.53 0.99 -7.39
CA ILE A 426 18.18 1.56 -7.38
C ILE A 426 18.24 3.08 -7.22
N GLY A 427 19.10 3.59 -6.33
CA GLY A 427 19.25 5.03 -6.07
C GLY A 427 19.85 5.79 -7.25
N THR A 428 20.80 5.20 -7.97
CA THR A 428 21.37 5.77 -9.21
C THR A 428 20.37 5.70 -10.36
N ALA A 429 19.63 4.60 -10.51
CA ALA A 429 18.55 4.50 -11.51
C ALA A 429 17.45 5.55 -11.28
N ALA A 430 17.17 5.92 -10.01
CA ALA A 430 16.21 6.96 -9.67
C ALA A 430 16.53 8.33 -10.31
N LEU A 431 17.81 8.60 -10.61
CA LEU A 431 18.23 9.87 -11.21
C LEU A 431 17.75 10.02 -12.66
N ALA A 432 17.51 8.92 -13.35
CA ALA A 432 17.00 8.89 -14.72
C ALA A 432 15.48 8.65 -14.79
N ALA A 433 14.81 8.43 -13.66
CA ALA A 433 13.44 7.91 -13.62
C ALA A 433 12.33 8.97 -13.66
N GLY A 434 12.67 10.24 -13.89
CA GLY A 434 11.68 11.32 -14.06
C GLY A 434 10.69 11.43 -12.90
N ASP A 435 9.41 11.21 -13.18
CA ASP A 435 8.32 11.27 -12.20
C ASP A 435 8.40 10.15 -11.14
N LEU A 436 9.00 9.00 -11.47
CA LEU A 436 9.18 7.86 -10.56
C LEU A 436 10.39 8.02 -9.62
N ARG A 437 11.19 9.10 -9.78
CA ARG A 437 12.40 9.34 -8.99
C ARG A 437 12.16 9.22 -7.49
N ARG A 438 11.12 9.86 -6.96
CA ARG A 438 10.82 9.84 -5.51
C ARG A 438 10.56 8.43 -4.98
N VAL A 439 9.80 7.64 -5.72
CA VAL A 439 9.47 6.26 -5.36
C VAL A 439 10.71 5.39 -5.32
N LEU A 440 11.56 5.48 -6.34
CA LEU A 440 12.81 4.74 -6.39
C LEU A 440 13.79 5.17 -5.29
N LEU A 441 13.88 6.47 -4.98
CA LEU A 441 14.68 6.94 -3.85
C LEU A 441 14.16 6.41 -2.52
N THR A 442 12.84 6.33 -2.31
CA THR A 442 12.26 5.71 -1.10
C THR A 442 12.64 4.24 -1.01
N VAL A 443 12.50 3.47 -2.10
CA VAL A 443 12.89 2.04 -2.10
C VAL A 443 14.38 1.86 -1.85
N ALA A 444 15.22 2.63 -2.54
CA ALA A 444 16.68 2.61 -2.33
C ALA A 444 17.06 2.98 -0.89
N SER A 445 16.36 3.93 -0.26
CA SER A 445 16.58 4.29 1.14
C SER A 445 16.20 3.16 2.09
N LEU A 446 15.11 2.45 1.82
CA LEU A 446 14.71 1.27 2.61
C LEU A 446 15.72 0.12 2.46
N CYS A 447 16.22 -0.13 1.24
CA CYS A 447 17.28 -1.11 1.01
C CYS A 447 18.58 -0.72 1.73
N ALA A 448 18.98 0.56 1.67
CA ALA A 448 20.15 1.05 2.39
C ALA A 448 19.97 0.92 3.90
N LEU A 449 18.81 1.32 4.44
CA LEU A 449 18.51 1.18 5.86
C LEU A 449 18.59 -0.29 6.31
N GLY A 450 17.96 -1.20 5.57
CA GLY A 450 18.02 -2.63 5.85
C GLY A 450 19.44 -3.20 5.78
N GLY A 451 20.22 -2.81 4.77
CA GLY A 451 21.61 -3.21 4.64
C GLY A 451 22.53 -2.66 5.74
N LEU A 452 22.33 -1.40 6.16
CA LEU A 452 23.08 -0.81 7.28
C LEU A 452 22.68 -1.44 8.62
N GLN A 453 21.40 -1.74 8.81
CA GLN A 453 20.93 -2.47 9.98
C GLN A 453 21.50 -3.90 10.02
N ALA A 454 21.53 -4.59 8.88
CA ALA A 454 22.16 -5.91 8.78
C ALA A 454 23.67 -5.82 9.07
N LEU A 455 24.37 -4.80 8.56
CA LEU A 455 25.78 -4.56 8.88
C LEU A 455 26.01 -4.30 10.37
N LEU A 456 25.10 -3.60 11.05
CA LEU A 456 25.17 -3.40 12.49
C LEU A 456 24.96 -4.71 13.27
N ALA A 457 23.97 -5.51 12.86
CA ALA A 457 23.58 -6.74 13.52
C ALA A 457 24.54 -7.92 13.26
N ASP A 458 25.16 -7.95 12.07
CA ASP A 458 26.01 -9.04 11.59
C ASP A 458 27.49 -8.69 11.82
N HIS A 459 27.94 -8.87 13.07
CA HIS A 459 29.32 -8.69 13.53
C HIS A 459 29.94 -7.28 13.39
N GLY A 460 29.28 -6.34 12.73
CA GLY A 460 29.81 -4.99 12.57
C GLY A 460 29.94 -4.24 13.89
N LEU A 461 28.93 -4.33 14.78
CA LEU A 461 29.05 -3.73 16.12
C LEU A 461 30.11 -4.42 16.97
N GLU A 462 30.18 -5.74 16.92
CA GLU A 462 31.17 -6.52 17.70
C GLU A 462 32.59 -6.12 17.32
N GLN A 463 32.85 -5.99 16.02
CA GLN A 463 34.16 -5.60 15.49
C GLN A 463 34.60 -4.18 15.89
N LEU A 464 33.68 -3.27 16.23
CA LEU A 464 34.00 -1.93 16.76
C LEU A 464 34.36 -1.93 18.23
N VAL A 465 33.88 -2.92 18.99
CA VAL A 465 33.97 -2.89 20.45
C VAL A 465 35.08 -3.81 20.94
N ALA A 466 35.32 -4.93 20.25
CA ALA A 466 36.31 -5.91 20.62
C ALA A 466 37.08 -6.44 19.40
N PRO A 467 38.35 -6.88 19.59
CA PRO A 467 39.02 -7.73 18.62
C PRO A 467 38.16 -8.96 18.32
N SER A 468 37.99 -9.27 17.04
CA SER A 468 37.11 -10.33 16.58
C SER A 468 37.87 -11.37 15.77
N ASP A 469 37.63 -12.65 16.08
CA ASP A 469 38.23 -13.82 15.41
C ASP A 469 37.33 -14.29 14.24
N LEU A 470 36.96 -13.35 13.37
CA LEU A 470 36.13 -13.62 12.19
C LEU A 470 36.94 -14.31 11.09
N GLY A 471 36.30 -15.20 10.33
CA GLY A 471 36.90 -15.78 9.13
C GLY A 471 37.15 -14.73 8.03
N THR A 472 38.14 -14.96 7.16
CA THR A 472 38.54 -14.01 6.11
C THR A 472 37.38 -13.61 5.19
N ALA A 473 36.50 -14.55 4.83
CA ALA A 473 35.33 -14.28 3.99
C ALA A 473 34.37 -13.26 4.63
N VAL A 474 34.11 -13.39 5.94
CA VAL A 474 33.26 -12.46 6.70
C VAL A 474 33.93 -11.09 6.79
N ARG A 475 35.24 -11.02 7.07
CA ARG A 475 35.99 -9.74 7.09
C ARG A 475 35.92 -9.02 5.74
N VAL A 476 36.07 -9.74 4.63
CA VAL A 476 35.95 -9.19 3.28
C VAL A 476 34.51 -8.72 3.02
N SER A 477 33.50 -9.49 3.43
CA SER A 477 32.10 -9.08 3.30
C SER A 477 31.79 -7.80 4.07
N ILE A 478 32.23 -7.69 5.33
CA ILE A 478 32.07 -6.47 6.14
C ILE A 478 32.75 -5.29 5.44
N LEU A 479 33.98 -5.48 4.95
CA LEU A 479 34.71 -4.44 4.22
C LEU A 479 33.93 -3.96 2.98
N LEU A 480 33.46 -4.89 2.14
CA LEU A 480 32.63 -4.57 0.97
C LEU A 480 31.32 -3.90 1.37
N GLY A 481 30.69 -4.36 2.46
CA GLY A 481 29.46 -3.81 3.01
C GLY A 481 29.66 -2.37 3.47
N VAL A 482 30.74 -2.08 4.19
CA VAL A 482 31.07 -0.72 4.63
C VAL A 482 31.33 0.20 3.43
N ILE A 483 32.10 -0.25 2.43
CA ILE A 483 32.36 0.53 1.21
C ILE A 483 31.06 0.82 0.46
N ALA A 484 30.24 -0.20 0.23
CA ALA A 484 28.93 -0.05 -0.39
C ALA A 484 28.01 0.86 0.43
N GLY A 485 28.07 0.75 1.76
CA GLY A 485 27.35 1.61 2.69
C GLY A 485 27.69 3.08 2.50
N ILE A 486 28.99 3.42 2.47
CA ILE A 486 29.46 4.80 2.27
C ILE A 486 28.97 5.35 0.92
N ILE A 487 29.04 4.55 -0.14
CA ILE A 487 28.58 4.96 -1.46
C ILE A 487 27.06 5.17 -1.46
N ALA A 488 26.31 4.20 -0.92
CA ALA A 488 24.86 4.23 -0.87
C ALA A 488 24.33 5.45 -0.11
N THR A 489 24.83 5.68 1.11
CA THR A 489 24.43 6.82 1.95
C THR A 489 24.79 8.14 1.28
N THR A 490 25.98 8.26 0.69
CA THR A 490 26.41 9.49 0.02
C THR A 490 25.54 9.81 -1.20
N VAL A 491 25.27 8.80 -2.05
CA VAL A 491 24.40 8.95 -3.22
C VAL A 491 22.98 9.32 -2.79
N LEU A 492 22.43 8.65 -1.78
CA LEU A 492 21.08 8.90 -1.28
C LEU A 492 20.95 10.27 -0.63
N THR A 493 21.90 10.66 0.23
CA THR A 493 21.94 12.00 0.83
C THR A 493 21.95 13.07 -0.26
N TRP A 494 22.82 12.94 -1.26
CA TRP A 494 22.88 13.89 -2.37
C TRP A 494 21.59 13.89 -3.21
N ALA A 495 21.00 12.72 -3.47
CA ALA A 495 19.80 12.61 -4.28
C ALA A 495 18.57 13.22 -3.59
N TRP A 496 18.43 13.02 -2.27
CA TRP A 496 17.38 13.61 -1.45
C TRP A 496 17.59 15.09 -1.19
N ALA A 497 18.84 15.54 -1.00
CA ALA A 497 19.21 16.94 -0.89
C ALA A 497 18.70 17.77 -2.09
N ARG A 498 18.90 17.23 -3.29
CA ARG A 498 18.37 17.82 -4.53
C ARG A 498 16.85 17.83 -4.61
N GLU A 499 16.19 16.85 -4.00
CA GLU A 499 14.73 16.75 -4.00
C GLU A 499 14.08 17.70 -2.99
N PHE A 500 14.77 17.93 -1.85
CA PHE A 500 14.31 18.81 -0.78
C PHE A 500 15.36 19.85 -0.40
N PRO A 501 15.58 20.89 -1.24
CA PRO A 501 16.59 21.93 -0.97
C PRO A 501 16.39 22.65 0.37
N ARG A 502 15.15 22.73 0.87
CA ARG A 502 14.85 23.34 2.18
C ARG A 502 15.31 22.50 3.38
N ARG A 503 15.61 21.22 3.18
CA ARG A 503 16.08 20.28 4.22
C ARG A 503 17.50 19.78 3.95
N ASP A 504 18.22 20.44 3.03
CA ASP A 504 19.55 20.05 2.57
C ASP A 504 20.52 19.90 3.76
N ASP A 505 20.58 20.89 4.64
CA ASP A 505 21.45 20.88 5.83
C ASP A 505 21.21 19.64 6.71
N TRP A 506 19.94 19.32 7.03
CA TRP A 506 19.60 18.16 7.85
C TRP A 506 19.97 16.84 7.16
N LEU A 507 19.74 16.73 5.86
CA LEU A 507 20.08 15.53 5.09
C LEU A 507 21.60 15.29 5.04
N TRP A 508 22.39 16.34 4.83
CA TRP A 508 23.85 16.25 4.87
C TRP A 508 24.37 15.98 6.28
N ILE A 509 23.78 16.56 7.32
CA ILE A 509 24.15 16.25 8.72
C ILE A 509 23.90 14.77 9.01
N THR A 510 22.69 14.26 8.72
CA THR A 510 22.36 12.84 8.95
C THR A 510 23.25 11.92 8.12
N GLY A 511 23.42 12.19 6.83
CA GLY A 511 24.31 11.40 5.96
C GLY A 511 25.77 11.41 6.42
N SER A 512 26.27 12.56 6.87
CA SER A 512 27.63 12.70 7.39
C SER A 512 27.84 11.94 8.69
N LEU A 513 26.85 11.91 9.60
CA LEU A 513 26.91 11.12 10.83
C LEU A 513 26.96 9.62 10.54
N VAL A 514 26.14 9.13 9.60
CA VAL A 514 26.18 7.72 9.17
C VAL A 514 27.53 7.41 8.51
N ASN A 515 28.02 8.29 7.64
CA ASN A 515 29.33 8.12 7.00
C ASN A 515 30.48 8.16 8.00
N LEU A 516 30.40 8.96 9.05
CA LEU A 516 31.43 9.03 10.08
C LEU A 516 31.54 7.69 10.85
N TRP A 517 30.40 7.07 11.15
CA TRP A 517 30.35 5.71 11.69
C TRP A 517 30.95 4.70 10.70
N LEU A 518 30.54 4.74 9.43
CA LEU A 518 31.04 3.82 8.40
C LEU A 518 32.55 4.00 8.12
N VAL A 519 33.09 5.20 8.17
CA VAL A 519 34.53 5.46 8.02
C VAL A 519 35.31 4.87 9.20
N THR A 520 34.76 4.96 10.41
CA THR A 520 35.35 4.31 11.59
C THR A 520 35.37 2.80 11.40
N GLN A 521 34.25 2.24 10.95
CA GLN A 521 34.16 0.82 10.59
C GLN A 521 35.14 0.41 9.50
N LEU A 522 35.32 1.25 8.47
CA LEU A 522 36.23 0.98 7.37
C LEU A 522 37.67 0.82 7.87
N CYS A 523 38.12 1.71 8.75
CA CYS A 523 39.47 1.66 9.32
C CYS A 523 39.69 0.38 10.12
N VAL A 524 38.72 -0.01 10.94
CA VAL A 524 38.79 -1.22 11.75
C VAL A 524 38.70 -2.47 10.87
N ALA A 525 37.82 -2.49 9.87
CA ALA A 525 37.67 -3.60 8.93
C ALA A 525 38.93 -3.84 8.09
N VAL A 526 39.54 -2.77 7.57
CA VAL A 526 40.82 -2.84 6.84
C VAL A 526 41.93 -3.36 7.74
N ALA A 527 42.09 -2.80 8.94
CA ALA A 527 43.14 -3.24 9.87
C ALA A 527 42.94 -4.69 10.30
N ALA A 528 41.70 -5.08 10.58
CA ALA A 528 41.34 -6.45 10.95
C ALA A 528 41.58 -7.44 9.80
N LEU A 529 41.42 -7.04 8.54
CA LEU A 529 41.74 -7.89 7.39
C LEU A 529 43.25 -8.04 7.18
N VAL A 530 44.01 -6.95 7.33
CA VAL A 530 45.47 -6.94 7.13
C VAL A 530 46.22 -7.70 8.22
N THR A 531 45.76 -7.64 9.47
CA THR A 531 46.44 -8.27 10.61
C THR A 531 45.76 -9.54 11.11
N ASP A 532 44.86 -10.11 10.31
CA ASP A 532 44.10 -11.31 10.67
C ASP A 532 43.40 -11.22 12.05
N GLY A 533 42.76 -10.09 12.32
CA GLY A 533 41.99 -9.85 13.56
C GLY A 533 42.79 -9.58 14.82
N SER A 534 44.11 -9.44 14.72
CA SER A 534 44.94 -9.18 15.90
C SER A 534 44.49 -7.97 16.73
N VAL A 535 44.76 -8.04 18.05
CA VAL A 535 44.53 -6.92 18.98
C VAL A 535 45.28 -5.65 18.55
N HIS A 536 46.48 -5.81 17.97
CA HIS A 536 47.26 -4.69 17.43
C HIS A 536 46.57 -4.05 16.22
N GLY A 537 45.98 -4.84 15.32
CA GLY A 537 45.19 -4.35 14.19
C GLY A 537 43.94 -3.61 14.63
N PHE A 538 43.19 -4.17 15.58
CA PHE A 538 42.03 -3.50 16.18
C PHE A 538 42.40 -2.09 16.71
N ARG A 539 43.45 -2.01 17.54
CA ARG A 539 43.95 -0.74 18.09
C ARG A 539 44.45 0.22 17.01
N THR A 540 45.14 -0.30 15.99
CA THR A 540 45.64 0.49 14.87
C THR A 540 44.47 1.09 14.06
N GLY A 541 43.44 0.29 13.78
CA GLY A 541 42.24 0.75 13.08
C GLY A 541 41.52 1.88 13.82
N HIS A 542 41.34 1.77 15.14
CA HIS A 542 40.75 2.84 15.95
C HIS A 542 41.62 4.09 16.02
N THR A 543 42.95 3.93 16.09
CA THR A 543 43.90 5.05 16.07
C THR A 543 43.80 5.81 14.75
N VAL A 544 43.84 5.11 13.62
CA VAL A 544 43.70 5.69 12.27
C VAL A 544 42.35 6.40 12.12
N ALA A 545 41.26 5.78 12.59
CA ALA A 545 39.94 6.41 12.58
C ALA A 545 39.92 7.73 13.34
N THR A 546 40.50 7.80 14.55
CA THR A 546 40.60 9.04 15.35
C THR A 546 41.39 10.11 14.62
N LEU A 547 42.52 9.74 14.01
CA LEU A 547 43.33 10.67 13.22
C LEU A 547 42.54 11.23 12.02
N ILE A 548 41.75 10.39 11.34
CA ILE A 548 40.87 10.82 10.25
C ILE A 548 39.80 11.79 10.76
N TRP A 549 39.16 11.52 11.91
CA TRP A 549 38.18 12.46 12.51
C TRP A 549 38.81 13.83 12.77
N PHE A 550 39.99 13.88 13.39
CA PHE A 550 40.72 15.13 13.63
C PHE A 550 41.14 15.84 12.34
N ALA A 551 41.63 15.08 11.34
CA ALA A 551 42.02 15.64 10.05
C ALA A 551 40.81 16.24 9.30
N CYS A 552 39.68 15.53 9.25
CA CYS A 552 38.44 16.01 8.65
C CYS A 552 37.91 17.26 9.37
N ALA A 553 37.97 17.30 10.70
CA ALA A 553 37.54 18.46 11.48
C ALA A 553 38.44 19.67 11.23
N ALA A 554 39.75 19.47 11.23
CA ALA A 554 40.72 20.52 10.90
C ALA A 554 40.50 21.03 9.46
N ALA A 555 40.31 20.13 8.49
CA ALA A 555 40.02 20.49 7.11
C ALA A 555 38.71 21.29 6.99
N ALA A 556 37.63 20.89 7.65
CA ALA A 556 36.36 21.61 7.65
C ALA A 556 36.48 23.03 8.24
N LEU A 557 37.23 23.18 9.34
CA LEU A 557 37.48 24.49 9.94
C LEU A 557 38.39 25.36 9.09
N LEU A 558 39.44 24.80 8.47
CA LEU A 558 40.29 25.51 7.53
C LEU A 558 39.53 25.88 6.25
N TRP A 559 38.61 25.03 5.78
CA TRP A 559 37.76 25.32 4.62
C TRP A 559 36.74 26.41 4.91
N SER A 560 36.16 26.43 6.12
CA SER A 560 35.27 27.51 6.58
C SER A 560 35.91 28.91 6.50
N ARG A 561 37.26 28.98 6.45
CA ARG A 561 38.00 30.24 6.29
C ARG A 561 37.85 30.88 4.91
N ARG A 562 37.49 30.08 3.90
CA ARG A 562 37.32 30.47 2.50
C ARG A 562 35.84 30.69 2.12
N LEU A 563 34.92 30.41 3.04
CA LEU A 563 33.49 30.55 2.85
C LEU A 563 32.99 31.84 3.51
N ASP A 564 31.91 32.42 2.97
CA ASP A 564 31.21 33.59 3.52
C ASP A 564 29.73 33.28 3.78
N GLY A 565 29.10 34.03 4.70
CA GLY A 565 27.66 33.92 4.96
C GLY A 565 27.22 32.62 5.66
N PRO A 566 25.99 32.12 5.41
CA PRO A 566 25.41 30.97 6.10
C PRO A 566 26.19 29.65 5.94
N THR A 567 26.82 29.44 4.77
CA THR A 567 27.62 28.23 4.49
C THR A 567 28.88 28.17 5.37
N ARG A 568 29.47 29.34 5.68
CA ARG A 568 30.57 29.45 6.65
C ARG A 568 30.14 28.99 8.04
N SER A 569 29.00 29.46 8.53
CA SER A 569 28.51 29.09 9.87
C SER A 569 28.23 27.60 10.00
N VAL A 570 27.65 26.98 8.96
CA VAL A 570 27.40 25.53 8.93
C VAL A 570 28.71 24.74 8.92
N SER A 571 29.66 25.09 8.04
CA SER A 571 30.97 24.44 7.98
C SER A 571 31.77 24.59 9.28
N LEU A 572 31.66 25.75 9.94
CA LEU A 572 32.33 26.02 11.21
C LEU A 572 31.69 25.22 12.36
N ALA A 573 30.37 25.20 12.44
CA ALA A 573 29.63 24.39 13.41
C ALA A 573 29.91 22.89 13.25
N ALA A 574 29.92 22.39 12.00
CA ALA A 574 30.25 20.99 11.71
C ALA A 574 31.70 20.64 12.10
N GLY A 575 32.66 21.50 11.78
CA GLY A 575 34.06 21.31 12.17
C GLY A 575 34.28 21.32 13.68
N LEU A 576 33.62 22.24 14.41
CA LEU A 576 33.67 22.31 15.88
C LEU A 576 33.01 21.10 16.54
N ALA A 577 31.85 20.67 16.03
CA ALA A 577 31.16 19.46 16.51
C ALA A 577 32.02 18.21 16.29
N LEU A 578 32.66 18.08 15.12
CA LEU A 578 33.52 16.94 14.80
C LEU A 578 34.79 16.90 15.67
N ILE A 579 35.44 18.05 15.92
CA ILE A 579 36.56 18.13 16.88
C ILE A 579 36.11 17.74 18.29
N THR A 580 34.94 18.23 18.72
CA THR A 580 34.40 17.91 20.05
C THR A 580 34.14 16.40 20.17
N GLY A 581 33.53 15.79 19.15
CA GLY A 581 33.33 14.34 19.07
C GLY A 581 34.64 13.55 19.03
N ALA A 582 35.64 14.00 18.28
CA ALA A 582 36.95 13.36 18.22
C ALA A 582 37.67 13.39 19.57
N VAL A 583 37.63 14.53 20.28
CA VAL A 583 38.15 14.66 21.65
C VAL A 583 37.38 13.74 22.61
N ALA A 584 36.05 13.72 22.54
CA ALA A 584 35.25 12.83 23.38
C ALA A 584 35.60 11.35 23.15
N LYS A 585 35.75 10.92 21.89
CA LYS A 585 36.19 9.55 21.54
C LYS A 585 37.58 9.25 22.10
N LEU A 586 38.52 10.19 21.96
CA LEU A 586 39.90 10.06 22.44
C LEU A 586 39.94 9.76 23.95
N PHE A 587 39.10 10.43 24.74
CA PHE A 587 39.05 10.26 26.20
C PHE A 587 38.16 9.09 26.66
N LEU A 588 36.99 8.90 26.04
CA LEU A 588 36.00 7.91 26.51
C LEU A 588 36.34 6.49 26.06
N PHE A 589 36.85 6.33 24.84
CA PHE A 589 37.09 5.02 24.24
C PHE A 589 38.58 4.76 24.04
N ASP A 590 39.30 5.67 23.38
CA ASP A 590 40.70 5.40 23.00
C ASP A 590 41.63 5.30 24.22
N LEU A 591 41.36 6.03 25.31
CA LEU A 591 42.09 5.91 26.57
C LEU A 591 41.95 4.50 27.19
N ALA A 592 40.80 3.87 27.06
CA ALA A 592 40.53 2.53 27.59
C ALA A 592 41.00 1.43 26.63
N ALA A 593 40.83 1.62 25.32
CA ALA A 593 41.05 0.60 24.30
C ALA A 593 42.50 0.53 23.78
N LEU A 594 43.22 1.66 23.72
CA LEU A 594 44.58 1.73 23.15
C LEU A 594 45.66 1.45 24.19
N ASP A 595 46.69 0.71 23.74
CA ASP A 595 47.93 0.46 24.48
C ASP A 595 48.86 1.68 24.48
N GLY A 596 49.84 1.69 25.39
CA GLY A 596 50.67 2.85 25.72
C GLY A 596 51.19 3.64 24.51
N VAL A 597 51.80 2.99 23.52
CA VAL A 597 52.38 3.66 22.34
C VAL A 597 51.31 4.28 21.42
N PHE A 598 50.24 3.54 21.12
CA PHE A 598 49.15 4.04 20.26
C PHE A 598 48.42 5.22 20.89
N ARG A 599 48.23 5.17 22.21
CA ARG A 599 47.67 6.28 22.99
C ARG A 599 48.56 7.53 22.88
N VAL A 600 49.86 7.40 23.08
CA VAL A 600 50.80 8.53 22.96
C VAL A 600 50.72 9.17 21.57
N ILE A 601 50.72 8.37 20.50
CA ILE A 601 50.61 8.87 19.12
C ILE A 601 49.30 9.63 18.91
N ALA A 602 48.15 9.05 19.30
CA ALA A 602 46.85 9.68 19.13
C ALA A 602 46.77 11.04 19.85
N PHE A 603 47.23 11.10 21.10
CA PHE A 603 47.23 12.33 21.91
C PHE A 603 48.20 13.39 21.39
N LEU A 604 49.39 13.00 20.94
CA LEU A 604 50.39 13.92 20.40
C LEU A 604 49.90 14.56 19.10
N VAL A 605 49.36 13.78 18.17
CA VAL A 605 48.84 14.30 16.92
C VAL A 605 47.60 15.17 17.15
N ALA A 606 46.68 14.74 18.01
CA ALA A 606 45.52 15.55 18.41
C ALA A 606 45.95 16.89 19.01
N GLY A 607 46.92 16.88 19.94
CA GLY A 607 47.46 18.08 20.58
C GLY A 607 48.07 19.06 19.57
N ILE A 608 48.91 18.57 18.66
CA ILE A 608 49.53 19.41 17.61
C ILE A 608 48.46 20.02 16.68
N LEU A 609 47.47 19.23 16.26
CA LEU A 609 46.39 19.72 15.40
C LEU A 609 45.56 20.81 16.09
N LEU A 610 45.21 20.63 17.36
CA LEU A 610 44.47 21.63 18.14
C LEU A 610 45.28 22.91 18.36
N LEU A 611 46.58 22.79 18.67
CA LEU A 611 47.50 23.94 18.79
C LEU A 611 47.60 24.73 17.48
N GLY A 612 47.83 24.04 16.36
CA GLY A 612 47.93 24.68 15.04
C GLY A 612 46.65 25.40 14.63
N LEU A 613 45.50 24.79 14.93
CA LEU A 613 44.19 25.39 14.68
C LEU A 613 43.93 26.61 15.59
N GLY A 614 44.29 26.53 16.88
CA GLY A 614 44.18 27.63 17.83
C GLY A 614 45.00 28.86 17.41
N VAL A 615 46.24 28.65 16.98
CA VAL A 615 47.10 29.71 16.43
C VAL A 615 46.47 30.33 15.18
N ALA A 616 45.97 29.51 14.24
CA ALA A 616 45.34 29.98 13.02
C ALA A 616 44.06 30.80 13.27
N TYR A 617 43.35 30.55 14.37
CA TYR A 617 42.15 31.29 14.76
C TYR A 617 42.49 32.60 15.51
N ALA A 618 43.50 32.57 16.39
CA ALA A 618 43.97 33.74 17.11
C ALA A 618 44.49 34.85 16.17
N GLN A 619 45.21 34.50 15.10
CA GLN A 619 45.72 35.45 14.10
C GLN A 619 44.62 36.21 13.33
N ARG A 620 43.37 35.70 13.28
CA ARG A 620 42.26 36.41 12.62
C ARG A 620 41.60 37.47 13.49
N LEU A 621 41.69 37.35 14.82
CA LEU A 621 41.19 38.37 15.73
C LEU A 621 42.07 39.62 15.72
N THR A 622 43.37 39.45 15.47
CA THR A 622 44.34 40.56 15.39
C THR A 622 44.38 41.26 14.03
N THR A 623 43.86 40.65 12.96
CA THR A 623 43.87 41.24 11.59
C THR A 623 42.60 42.06 11.29
N ARG A 624 41.56 42.00 12.13
CA ARG A 624 40.26 42.67 11.89
C ARG A 624 40.14 44.06 12.52
N ASP A 625 41.24 44.61 13.03
CA ASP A 625 41.34 45.95 13.57
C ASP A 625 42.43 46.68 12.77
N PRO A 626 42.09 47.56 11.79
CA PRO A 626 42.21 49.01 12.07
C PRO A 626 41.28 49.97 11.27
N ALA A 627 41.18 51.21 11.80
CA ALA A 627 40.48 52.46 11.37
C ALA A 627 39.02 52.57 11.89
N GLY A 628 38.61 53.42 12.86
CA GLY A 628 39.11 54.69 13.42
C GLY A 628 38.05 55.79 13.17
N PRO A 629 37.72 56.67 14.13
CA PRO A 629 37.18 57.99 13.80
C PRO A 629 38.14 59.12 14.22
N ASP A 630 38.30 60.09 13.32
CA ASP A 630 39.02 61.35 13.47
C ASP A 630 38.45 62.27 14.57
N GLU A 631 39.33 63.16 15.08
CA GLU A 631 39.10 64.43 15.83
C GLU A 631 38.26 64.38 17.12
N GLU A 632 38.76 64.78 18.30
CA GLU A 632 39.01 66.18 18.70
C GLU A 632 39.72 66.22 20.09
N PRO A 633 40.73 67.06 20.36
CA PRO A 633 41.23 67.31 21.70
C PRO A 633 40.47 68.43 22.41
N ALA A 634 40.04 68.14 23.64
CA ALA A 634 39.28 68.98 24.55
C ALA A 634 39.99 70.27 25.03
N THR A 635 39.20 71.30 25.35
CA THR A 635 39.57 72.24 26.44
C THR A 635 38.38 72.87 27.18
N ALA A 636 38.32 72.57 28.48
CA ALA A 636 37.98 73.41 29.65
C ALA A 636 36.60 74.10 29.80
N ALA A 637 35.93 73.73 30.90
CA ALA A 637 34.89 74.48 31.62
C ALA A 637 35.50 75.62 32.48
N PRO A 638 34.73 76.35 33.34
CA PRO A 638 33.34 76.84 33.30
C PRO A 638 33.31 78.38 33.51
N LEU A 639 32.12 79.03 33.60
CA LEU A 639 31.80 80.09 34.58
C LEU A 639 30.40 80.70 34.36
N GLY A 640 29.61 80.75 35.45
CA GLY A 640 28.96 81.98 35.91
C GLY A 640 27.79 82.60 35.13
N SER A 641 26.58 82.36 35.65
CA SER A 641 25.50 83.34 35.89
C SER A 641 25.53 84.74 35.23
N GLY A 642 24.41 85.11 34.60
CA GLY A 642 23.87 86.48 34.67
C GLY A 642 23.68 87.22 33.33
N PRO A 643 22.82 88.27 33.30
CA PRO A 643 21.72 88.34 32.34
C PRO A 643 21.86 89.41 31.24
N ILE A 644 20.83 89.39 30.39
CA ILE A 644 20.47 90.22 29.24
C ILE A 644 20.78 91.71 29.41
N GLY A 645 21.40 92.28 28.38
CA GLY A 645 21.45 93.70 28.03
C GLY A 645 21.63 93.84 26.52
#